data_AF-A0A534Q964-F1
#
_entry.id   AF-A0A534Q964-F1
#
_cell.length_a   1.000
_cell.length_b   1.000
_cell.length_c   1.000
_cell.angle_alpha   90.00
_cell.angle_beta   90.00
_cell.angle_gamma   90.00
#
_symmetry.space_group_name_H-M   'P 1'
#
loop_
_entity.id
_entity.type
_entity.pdbx_description
1 polymer ?
#
loop_
_entity_poly.entity_id
_entity_poly.type
_entity_poly.pdbx_seq_one_letter_code
_entity_poly.pdbx_strand_id
1 'polypeptide(L)'
;MCGIYGLVARDGAARAEAVLPRMATSLAHRGPDGDGAAISGQAALGCRRLAIIDVAGGAQPLRNEAGDVIAVCNGEIYNSAPLRAALEARGHRFRTRSDAEVLPHLYEEHGLDFVDFLDGMFGLALWDARRSRLVLARDRLGEKPLCYAATPDGFFFASEPKALLACGAVAATPDWTALALYLRTGYVPAPASAFREIVKLPPGGRLVLEGEGLAVDRYWEVAPLLADPPLALDLAAAAEMLRAHLERAVRAALVSDVPLGIFLSGGLDSTAIAALARPAVDGELATFALGFDVPGFDERAHAALAAGALRTRHRTLTITPELFLEGVRGLVPLLDEPLADPALVPTFLLAGFARSEVKVVLVGEGGDELFAGYPTYIGGRLSAGFRRLSPGLRRAVVAAAPLLGAPRGNTTLRYLLRRFLEAVPGPPLGRVRVPPADRPEAAGPVEQARAQAGGRGPGAGRHPSTRETRAHGAARGLALRAPPAVRARHARPARPAGRPSRRGARPPRGARRRPARQPPRALGPHHAAALEGGVRVLVTGGTGFVGQAVCHALRGAAHTVTLVSRDPAHASGTAVGWDGVGRAVAAADALVNLAGEPIAAGRWGPVRKEATEALGLRVVRLRIGMVLAGDGGALARMLPPFRAFVGGRLGNGQQWMSWIHRGDLTGLVVEALANEGYRGAVNATAPQPVRNREFVAALGRVLVRPAAFPVPGVVLRVAFGEMADMLLTGQRVLPRAAERLGYRWQYPEVLGALRASVR
;
A
#
# COMPACT_ATOMS: atom_id res chain seq x y z
N MET A 1 5.32 22.73 1.36
CA MET A 1 6.71 22.33 1.62
C MET A 1 7.61 23.44 1.12
N CYS A 2 8.74 23.83 1.71
CA CYS A 2 9.55 24.91 1.10
C CYS A 2 10.17 24.51 -0.25
N GLY A 3 10.56 25.45 -1.10
CA GLY A 3 11.35 25.19 -2.31
C GLY A 3 12.67 25.94 -2.23
N ILE A 4 13.80 25.23 -2.19
CA ILE A 4 15.13 25.84 -2.17
C ILE A 4 15.72 25.91 -3.58
N TYR A 5 16.52 26.93 -3.84
CA TYR A 5 17.18 27.17 -5.12
C TYR A 5 18.41 28.06 -4.93
N GLY A 6 19.32 28.03 -5.89
CA GLY A 6 20.48 28.91 -5.84
C GLY A 6 21.55 28.58 -6.87
N LEU A 7 22.65 29.31 -6.78
CA LEU A 7 23.79 29.18 -7.68
C LEU A 7 25.13 29.51 -7.02
N VAL A 8 26.21 29.06 -7.66
CA VAL A 8 27.58 29.51 -7.47
C VAL A 8 28.19 29.79 -8.84
N ALA A 9 28.62 31.03 -9.08
CA ALA A 9 29.21 31.48 -10.35
C ALA A 9 30.24 32.60 -10.12
N ARG A 10 31.20 32.75 -11.04
CA ARG A 10 32.26 33.78 -10.93
C ARG A 10 31.68 35.21 -10.88
N ASP A 11 30.61 35.45 -11.63
CA ASP A 11 29.80 36.68 -11.66
C ASP A 11 28.51 36.55 -10.81
N GLY A 12 28.62 35.84 -9.68
CA GLY A 12 27.49 35.34 -8.90
C GLY A 12 26.40 36.36 -8.59
N ALA A 13 26.76 37.60 -8.20
CA ALA A 13 25.77 38.64 -7.90
C ALA A 13 24.91 39.04 -9.11
N ALA A 14 25.55 39.45 -10.21
CA ALA A 14 24.84 39.87 -11.43
C ALA A 14 23.99 38.72 -12.00
N ARG A 15 24.52 37.49 -11.97
CA ARG A 15 23.79 36.31 -12.44
C ARG A 15 22.61 35.98 -11.54
N ALA A 16 22.78 36.08 -10.22
CA ALA A 16 21.73 35.82 -9.25
C ALA A 16 20.54 36.76 -9.45
N GLU A 17 20.78 38.06 -9.65
CA GLU A 17 19.72 39.03 -9.96
C GLU A 17 18.91 38.63 -11.21
N ALA A 18 19.57 38.10 -12.24
CA ALA A 18 18.94 37.70 -13.49
C ALA A 18 18.16 36.36 -13.42
N VAL A 19 18.52 35.45 -12.53
CA VAL A 19 17.96 34.07 -12.52
C VAL A 19 17.09 33.77 -11.32
N LEU A 20 17.41 34.27 -10.12
CA LEU A 20 16.71 33.89 -8.89
C LEU A 20 15.19 34.18 -8.93
N PRO A 21 14.70 35.33 -9.45
CA PRO A 21 13.26 35.58 -9.52
C PRO A 21 12.50 34.54 -10.35
N ARG A 22 13.10 34.06 -11.44
CA ARG A 22 12.51 33.02 -12.31
C ARG A 22 12.48 31.67 -11.60
N MET A 23 13.57 31.30 -10.93
CA MET A 23 13.63 30.08 -10.12
C MET A 23 12.60 30.13 -8.98
N ALA A 24 12.52 31.25 -8.26
CA ALA A 24 11.57 31.45 -7.17
C ALA A 24 10.12 31.30 -7.63
N THR A 25 9.76 31.93 -8.75
CA THR A 25 8.41 31.88 -9.34
C THR A 25 8.01 30.44 -9.68
N SER A 26 8.93 29.65 -10.25
CA SER A 26 8.66 28.25 -10.59
C SER A 26 8.40 27.33 -9.39
N LEU A 27 8.78 27.76 -8.18
CA LEU A 27 8.65 27.02 -6.93
C LEU A 27 7.55 27.58 -6.00
N ALA A 28 6.75 28.53 -6.46
CA ALA A 28 5.74 29.22 -5.65
C ALA A 28 4.68 28.25 -5.07
N HIS A 29 4.33 27.16 -5.78
CA HIS A 29 3.40 26.13 -5.31
C HIS A 29 3.91 25.40 -4.07
N ARG A 30 5.23 25.31 -3.88
CA ARG A 30 5.83 24.68 -2.71
C ARG A 30 5.67 25.61 -1.51
N GLY A 31 6.19 26.83 -1.64
CA GLY A 31 6.28 27.83 -0.58
C GLY A 31 5.52 29.12 -0.89
N PRO A 32 4.20 29.13 -0.66
CA PRO A 32 3.36 30.30 -0.95
C PRO A 32 3.47 31.43 0.08
N ASP A 33 4.01 31.18 1.28
CA ASP A 33 3.94 32.15 2.39
C ASP A 33 5.10 33.13 2.42
N GLY A 34 6.20 32.85 1.72
CA GLY A 34 7.36 33.72 1.72
C GLY A 34 8.30 33.48 0.56
N ASP A 35 9.04 34.53 0.20
CA ASP A 35 10.13 34.54 -0.76
C ASP A 35 11.32 35.22 -0.10
N GLY A 36 12.48 34.57 -0.11
CA GLY A 36 13.70 35.13 0.44
C GLY A 36 14.91 34.63 -0.31
N ALA A 37 15.87 35.52 -0.54
CA ALA A 37 17.15 35.19 -1.13
C ALA A 37 18.29 35.99 -0.50
N ALA A 38 19.48 35.42 -0.51
CA ALA A 38 20.70 36.05 -0.06
C ALA A 38 21.78 35.86 -1.13
N ILE A 39 22.41 36.97 -1.53
CA ILE A 39 23.59 36.99 -2.39
C ILE A 39 24.81 37.20 -1.49
N SER A 40 25.86 36.40 -1.70
CA SER A 40 27.11 36.46 -0.94
C SER A 40 28.30 36.20 -1.86
N GLY A 41 28.79 37.26 -2.52
CA GLY A 41 29.89 37.18 -3.47
C GLY A 41 29.54 36.32 -4.68
N GLN A 42 30.19 35.17 -4.80
CA GLN A 42 29.99 34.23 -5.91
C GLN A 42 28.76 33.32 -5.77
N ALA A 43 28.11 33.31 -4.61
CA ALA A 43 26.98 32.41 -4.34
C ALA A 43 25.69 33.18 -4.09
N ALA A 44 24.57 32.55 -4.41
CA ALA A 44 23.26 33.02 -3.99
C ALA A 44 22.33 31.86 -3.63
N LEU A 45 21.66 31.98 -2.49
CA LEU A 45 20.76 30.97 -1.93
C LEU A 45 19.37 31.58 -1.77
N GLY A 46 18.33 30.87 -2.17
CA GLY A 46 16.94 31.29 -2.09
C GLY A 46 16.00 30.21 -1.59
N CYS A 47 14.88 30.64 -1.02
CA CYS A 47 13.86 29.78 -0.46
C CYS A 47 12.46 30.37 -0.67
N ARG A 48 11.59 29.59 -1.34
CA ARG A 48 10.14 29.76 -1.28
C ARG A 48 9.65 29.06 -0.02
N ARG A 49 9.12 29.81 0.94
CA ARG A 49 8.82 29.29 2.27
C ARG A 49 7.37 28.82 2.40
N LEU A 50 7.18 27.61 2.91
CA LEU A 50 5.94 27.20 3.58
C LEU A 50 6.18 27.34 5.09
N ALA A 51 5.56 28.31 5.74
CA ALA A 51 5.81 28.62 7.15
C ALA A 51 5.06 27.64 8.07
N ILE A 52 5.81 26.70 8.69
CA ILE A 52 5.26 25.67 9.61
C ILE A 52 5.71 25.94 11.05
N ILE A 53 7.02 26.04 11.29
CA ILE A 53 7.63 26.38 12.57
C ILE A 53 8.17 27.82 12.52
N ASP A 54 7.96 28.56 13.60
CA ASP A 54 8.29 29.98 13.76
C ASP A 54 7.72 30.83 12.62
N VAL A 55 6.38 30.82 12.48
CA VAL A 55 5.68 31.43 11.34
C VAL A 55 6.14 32.86 11.08
N ALA A 56 6.32 33.66 12.13
CA ALA A 56 6.75 35.05 12.04
C ALA A 56 8.28 35.23 11.85
N GLY A 57 9.11 34.46 12.57
CA GLY A 57 10.57 34.70 12.63
C GLY A 57 11.42 33.82 11.71
N GLY A 58 10.92 32.67 11.27
CA GLY A 58 11.71 31.63 10.59
C GLY A 58 11.95 31.85 9.09
N ALA A 59 12.03 33.11 8.64
CA ALA A 59 12.32 33.44 7.25
C ALA A 59 13.71 32.89 6.85
N GLN A 60 13.80 32.35 5.64
CA GLN A 60 15.05 31.84 5.08
C GLN A 60 15.48 32.74 3.91
N PRO A 61 16.79 32.95 3.66
CA PRO A 61 17.93 32.20 4.22
C PRO A 61 18.30 32.52 5.67
N LEU A 62 18.76 31.50 6.40
CA LEU A 62 19.22 31.55 7.80
C LEU A 62 20.73 31.74 7.85
N ARG A 63 21.26 32.34 8.92
CA ARG A 63 22.68 32.70 9.03
C ARG A 63 23.24 32.42 10.40
N ASN A 64 24.56 32.18 10.48
CA ASN A 64 25.29 32.29 11.74
C ASN A 64 25.38 33.75 12.22
N GLU A 65 26.01 33.95 13.37
CA GLU A 65 26.15 35.24 14.04
C GLU A 65 26.93 36.25 13.19
N ALA A 66 28.01 35.79 12.54
CA ALA A 66 28.85 36.60 11.68
C ALA A 66 28.22 36.88 10.30
N GLY A 67 27.23 36.10 9.90
CA GLY A 67 26.51 36.26 8.63
C GLY A 67 27.22 35.68 7.41
N ASP A 68 28.35 35.00 7.58
CA ASP A 68 29.19 34.43 6.54
C ASP A 68 28.95 32.93 6.28
N VAL A 69 28.18 32.28 7.15
CA VAL A 69 27.57 30.97 6.88
C VAL A 69 26.08 31.17 6.66
N ILE A 70 25.59 30.80 5.48
CA ILE A 70 24.19 31.00 5.07
C ILE A 70 23.59 29.64 4.73
N ALA A 71 22.38 29.34 5.22
CA ALA A 71 21.68 28.09 4.95
C ALA A 71 20.24 28.31 4.47
N VAL A 72 19.78 27.42 3.58
CA VAL A 72 18.38 27.23 3.22
C VAL A 72 18.02 25.74 3.35
N CYS A 73 16.80 25.45 3.77
CA CYS A 73 16.29 24.12 4.02
C CYS A 73 14.84 23.98 3.55
N ASN A 74 14.59 22.97 2.71
CA ASN A 74 13.27 22.40 2.48
C ASN A 74 13.16 21.15 3.32
N GLY A 75 12.52 21.24 4.48
CA GLY A 75 12.49 20.14 5.43
C GLY A 75 12.09 20.55 6.84
N GLU A 76 12.19 19.58 7.73
CA GLU A 76 12.02 19.72 9.18
C GLU A 76 13.15 18.95 9.88
N ILE A 77 13.85 19.60 10.80
CA ILE A 77 14.88 19.02 11.66
C ILE A 77 14.24 18.67 13.00
N TYR A 78 13.77 17.43 13.12
CA TYR A 78 13.01 16.91 14.26
C TYR A 78 13.79 16.97 15.58
N ASN A 79 15.11 16.83 15.55
CA ASN A 79 15.97 16.97 16.72
C ASN A 79 16.55 18.37 16.92
N SER A 80 15.98 19.41 16.31
CA SER A 80 16.49 20.79 16.41
C SER A 80 16.53 21.33 17.85
N ALA A 81 15.56 21.02 18.70
CA ALA A 81 15.52 21.50 20.09
C ALA A 81 16.73 21.05 20.94
N PRO A 82 17.07 19.74 21.04
CA PRO A 82 18.27 19.32 21.75
C PRO A 82 19.57 19.81 21.08
N LEU A 83 19.62 19.90 19.75
CA LEU A 83 20.77 20.45 19.03
C LEU A 83 21.00 21.93 19.38
N ARG A 84 19.93 22.74 19.38
CA ARG A 84 19.95 24.15 19.77
C ARG A 84 20.48 24.32 21.19
N ALA A 85 19.92 23.59 22.17
CA ALA A 85 20.38 23.68 23.55
C ALA A 85 21.88 23.35 23.70
N ALA A 86 22.37 22.35 22.97
CA ALA A 86 23.78 21.98 22.96
C ALA A 86 24.69 23.03 22.28
N LEU A 87 24.18 23.77 21.30
CA LEU A 87 24.89 24.85 20.62
C LEU A 87 24.89 26.15 21.44
N GLU A 88 23.76 26.50 22.06
CA GLU A 88 23.67 27.64 22.98
C GLU A 88 24.63 27.47 24.17
N ALA A 89 24.75 26.24 24.70
CA ALA A 89 25.73 25.91 25.74
C ALA A 89 27.19 26.09 25.30
N ARG A 90 27.46 26.09 23.98
CA ARG A 90 28.77 26.37 23.37
C ARG A 90 28.95 27.83 22.96
N GLY A 91 27.97 28.68 23.22
CA GLY A 91 28.03 30.13 22.98
C GLY A 91 27.38 30.59 21.67
N HIS A 92 26.73 29.70 20.91
CA HIS A 92 25.96 30.08 19.73
C HIS A 92 24.72 30.90 20.13
N ARG A 93 24.37 31.87 19.29
CA ARG A 93 23.23 32.79 19.45
C ARG A 93 22.32 32.70 18.26
N PHE A 94 21.13 32.16 18.52
CA PHE A 94 20.06 32.06 17.55
C PHE A 94 19.23 33.34 17.49
N ARG A 95 18.73 33.67 16.31
CA ARG A 95 17.88 34.83 16.00
C ARG A 95 16.42 34.45 15.79
N THR A 96 16.15 33.19 15.49
CA THR A 96 14.82 32.67 15.20
C THR A 96 14.52 31.46 16.10
N ARG A 97 13.29 30.96 16.03
CA ARG A 97 12.89 29.66 16.59
C ARG A 97 12.69 28.61 15.50
N SER A 98 13.12 28.90 14.27
CA SER A 98 13.14 27.94 13.17
C SER A 98 13.99 26.74 13.55
N ASP A 99 13.48 25.55 13.24
CA ASP A 99 14.18 24.29 13.39
C ASP A 99 15.44 24.23 12.51
N ALA A 100 15.39 24.85 11.33
CA ALA A 100 16.49 24.87 10.37
C ALA A 100 17.62 25.84 10.73
N GLU A 101 17.48 26.69 11.77
CA GLU A 101 18.54 27.62 12.15
C GLU A 101 19.74 26.91 12.78
N VAL A 102 19.56 25.69 13.28
CA VAL A 102 20.68 24.87 13.79
C VAL A 102 21.72 24.57 12.71
N LEU A 103 21.37 24.64 11.42
CA LEU A 103 22.24 24.24 10.31
C LEU A 103 23.55 25.05 10.21
N PRO A 104 23.54 26.40 10.11
CA PRO A 104 24.77 27.19 10.06
C PRO A 104 25.65 26.97 11.30
N HIS A 105 25.05 26.90 12.50
CA HIS A 105 25.79 26.72 13.75
C HIS A 105 26.40 25.32 13.89
N LEU A 106 25.67 24.26 13.52
CA LEU A 106 26.21 22.89 13.50
C LEU A 106 27.38 22.75 12.52
N TYR A 107 27.29 23.41 11.37
CA TYR A 107 28.39 23.42 10.40
C TYR A 107 29.65 24.11 10.96
N GLU A 108 29.51 25.17 11.77
CA GLU A 108 30.66 25.81 12.41
C GLU A 108 31.35 24.88 13.42
N GLU A 109 30.59 24.08 14.17
CA GLU A 109 31.13 23.14 15.16
C GLU A 109 31.72 21.87 14.53
N HIS A 110 31.05 21.33 13.50
CA HIS A 110 31.33 19.98 12.99
C HIS A 110 31.83 19.96 11.54
N GLY A 111 31.95 21.10 10.89
CA GLY A 111 32.34 21.18 9.49
C GLY A 111 31.39 20.39 8.60
N LEU A 112 31.92 19.56 7.71
CA LEU A 112 31.12 18.76 6.76
C LEU A 112 30.32 17.63 7.43
N ASP A 113 30.69 17.22 8.64
CA ASP A 113 30.08 16.10 9.35
C ASP A 113 28.81 16.51 10.12
N PHE A 114 28.45 17.80 10.07
CA PHE A 114 27.23 18.33 10.68
C PHE A 114 25.95 17.59 10.25
N VAL A 115 25.94 17.03 9.03
CA VAL A 115 24.81 16.27 8.48
C VAL A 115 24.53 14.97 9.24
N ASP A 116 25.54 14.39 9.90
CA ASP A 116 25.41 13.14 10.65
C ASP A 116 24.58 13.31 11.94
N PHE A 117 24.52 14.54 12.43
CA PHE A 117 23.77 14.91 13.64
C PHE A 117 22.30 15.20 13.37
N LEU A 118 21.88 15.31 12.10
CA LEU A 118 20.52 15.68 11.74
C LEU A 118 19.58 14.47 11.77
N ASP A 119 18.47 14.60 12.49
CA ASP A 119 17.31 13.71 12.44
C ASP A 119 16.13 14.50 11.88
N GLY A 120 15.64 14.12 10.71
CA GLY A 120 14.72 14.95 9.95
C GLY A 120 14.57 14.55 8.50
N MET A 121 13.60 15.16 7.84
CA MET A 121 13.41 15.13 6.40
C MET A 121 13.90 16.45 5.82
N PHE A 122 14.88 16.46 4.92
CA PHE A 122 15.50 17.70 4.46
C PHE A 122 16.19 17.57 3.10
N GLY A 123 16.04 18.63 2.30
CA GLY A 123 16.98 19.00 1.26
C GLY A 123 17.52 20.37 1.64
N LEU A 124 18.83 20.48 1.85
CA LEU A 124 19.46 21.71 2.33
C LEU A 124 20.60 22.16 1.42
N ALA A 125 20.85 23.46 1.47
CA ALA A 125 22.02 24.10 0.89
C ALA A 125 22.64 25.06 1.89
N LEU A 126 23.96 25.02 2.02
CA LEU A 126 24.74 25.86 2.92
C LEU A 126 25.92 26.48 2.15
N TRP A 127 26.14 27.78 2.35
CA TRP A 127 27.26 28.52 1.80
C TRP A 127 28.16 29.01 2.93
N ASP A 128 29.43 28.61 2.90
CA ASP A 128 30.51 29.12 3.76
C ASP A 128 31.33 30.11 2.94
N ALA A 129 31.13 31.40 3.18
CA ALA A 129 31.82 32.47 2.46
C ALA A 129 33.31 32.55 2.79
N ARG A 130 33.75 32.08 3.97
CA ARG A 130 35.19 32.09 4.36
C ARG A 130 35.97 31.11 3.51
N ARG A 131 35.36 29.97 3.16
CA ARG A 131 35.97 28.91 2.34
C ARG A 131 35.56 28.95 0.88
N SER A 132 34.62 29.82 0.50
CA SER A 132 33.98 29.80 -0.81
C SER A 132 33.43 28.40 -1.14
N ARG A 133 32.70 27.82 -0.18
CA ARG A 133 32.22 26.43 -0.24
C ARG A 133 30.70 26.35 -0.20
N LEU A 134 30.13 25.65 -1.17
CA LEU A 134 28.73 25.22 -1.15
C LEU A 134 28.65 23.76 -0.68
N VAL A 135 27.76 23.50 0.27
CA VAL A 135 27.40 22.15 0.71
C VAL A 135 25.92 21.92 0.42
N LEU A 136 25.61 20.87 -0.31
CA LEU A 136 24.25 20.35 -0.47
C LEU A 136 24.13 19.03 0.27
N ALA A 137 23.03 18.81 0.96
CA ALA A 137 22.74 17.53 1.59
C ALA A 137 21.26 17.17 1.47
N ARG A 138 21.01 15.87 1.34
CA ARG A 138 19.66 15.30 1.26
C ARG A 138 19.51 14.21 2.31
N ASP A 139 18.38 14.21 3.00
CA ASP A 139 18.06 13.29 4.09
C ASP A 139 18.24 11.81 3.72
N ARG A 140 18.33 10.97 4.76
CA ARG A 140 18.73 9.56 4.69
C ARG A 140 17.95 8.76 3.63
N LEU A 141 16.63 8.98 3.55
CA LEU A 141 15.75 8.26 2.61
C LEU A 141 15.37 9.08 1.38
N GLY A 142 15.76 10.35 1.33
CA GLY A 142 15.51 11.25 0.21
C GLY A 142 14.07 11.74 0.15
N GLU A 143 13.43 11.93 1.29
CA GLU A 143 12.05 12.43 1.39
C GLU A 143 11.88 13.81 0.72
N LYS A 144 12.90 14.68 0.85
CA LYS A 144 12.89 16.00 0.20
C LYS A 144 13.71 15.99 -1.07
N PRO A 145 13.18 16.51 -2.20
CA PRO A 145 13.92 16.50 -3.45
C PRO A 145 15.01 17.58 -3.46
N LEU A 146 16.13 17.25 -4.10
CA LEU A 146 17.24 18.16 -4.37
C LEU A 146 17.98 17.69 -5.62
N CYS A 147 18.15 18.61 -6.57
CA CYS A 147 18.83 18.38 -7.83
C CYS A 147 19.76 19.55 -8.16
N TYR A 148 20.73 19.30 -9.04
CA TYR A 148 21.72 20.28 -9.43
C TYR A 148 22.13 20.12 -10.89
N ALA A 149 22.72 21.17 -11.45
CA ALA A 149 23.29 21.20 -12.79
C ALA A 149 24.59 22.02 -12.77
N ALA A 150 25.62 21.51 -13.43
CA ALA A 150 26.88 22.22 -13.64
C ALA A 150 26.98 22.60 -15.12
N THR A 151 27.12 23.90 -15.39
CA THR A 151 27.15 24.47 -16.74
C THR A 151 28.36 25.41 -16.87
N PRO A 152 28.72 25.84 -18.09
CA PRO A 152 29.77 26.86 -18.26
C PRO A 152 29.48 28.18 -17.53
N ASP A 153 28.20 28.45 -17.26
CA ASP A 153 27.71 29.64 -16.57
C ASP A 153 27.77 29.55 -15.04
N GLY A 154 28.03 28.35 -14.49
CA GLY A 154 28.14 28.12 -13.06
C GLY A 154 27.48 26.83 -12.59
N PHE A 155 27.39 26.70 -11.28
CA PHE A 155 26.72 25.59 -10.61
C PHE A 155 25.36 26.04 -10.10
N PHE A 156 24.30 25.29 -10.38
CA PHE A 156 22.93 25.62 -10.00
C PHE A 156 22.32 24.46 -9.22
N PHE A 157 21.49 24.74 -8.22
CA PHE A 157 20.75 23.73 -7.47
C PHE A 157 19.30 24.17 -7.24
N ALA A 158 18.41 23.20 -7.09
CA ALA A 158 17.03 23.45 -6.70
C ALA A 158 16.31 22.21 -6.16
N SER A 159 15.18 22.42 -5.48
CA SER A 159 14.28 21.33 -5.08
C SER A 159 13.61 20.62 -6.26
N GLU A 160 13.37 21.31 -7.38
CA GLU A 160 12.66 20.77 -8.55
C GLU A 160 13.41 21.09 -9.85
N PRO A 161 13.50 20.15 -10.81
CA PRO A 161 14.11 20.38 -12.13
C PRO A 161 13.60 21.62 -12.86
N LYS A 162 12.30 21.95 -12.80
CA LYS A 162 11.75 23.16 -13.44
C LYS A 162 12.43 24.46 -13.02
N ALA A 163 12.93 24.54 -11.79
CA ALA A 163 13.66 25.72 -11.33
C ALA A 163 15.05 25.83 -11.97
N LEU A 164 15.72 24.70 -12.20
CA LEU A 164 16.97 24.68 -12.97
C LEU A 164 16.74 25.06 -14.43
N LEU A 165 15.65 24.58 -15.05
CA LEU A 165 15.29 24.98 -16.41
C LEU A 165 14.94 26.48 -16.49
N ALA A 166 14.23 27.01 -15.48
CA ALA A 166 13.83 28.41 -15.42
C ALA A 166 15.00 29.40 -15.32
N CYS A 167 16.18 28.96 -14.85
CA CYS A 167 17.36 29.84 -14.77
C CYS A 167 17.88 30.22 -16.17
N GLY A 168 17.56 29.43 -17.20
CA GLY A 168 17.98 29.66 -18.59
C GLY A 168 19.41 29.22 -18.94
N ALA A 169 20.19 28.77 -17.95
CA ALA A 169 21.53 28.20 -18.17
C ALA A 169 21.50 26.68 -18.39
N VAL A 170 20.36 26.03 -18.12
CA VAL A 170 20.18 24.57 -18.24
C VAL A 170 19.20 24.28 -19.37
N ALA A 171 19.64 23.46 -20.34
CA ALA A 171 18.81 23.05 -21.46
C ALA A 171 17.77 21.99 -21.04
N ALA A 172 16.60 22.01 -21.67
CA ALA A 172 15.57 20.99 -21.50
C ALA A 172 15.84 19.77 -22.41
N THR A 173 17.07 19.24 -22.41
CA THR A 173 17.44 18.11 -23.28
C THR A 173 16.99 16.79 -22.67
N PRO A 174 16.17 15.97 -23.34
CA PRO A 174 15.76 14.69 -22.79
C PRO A 174 16.95 13.72 -22.60
N ASP A 175 16.97 13.04 -21.46
CA ASP A 175 17.80 11.86 -21.26
C ASP A 175 17.01 10.60 -21.61
N TRP A 176 17.25 10.09 -22.82
CA TRP A 176 16.60 8.87 -23.33
C TRP A 176 16.92 7.62 -22.51
N THR A 177 18.07 7.57 -21.83
CA THR A 177 18.41 6.47 -20.93
C THR A 177 17.56 6.53 -19.68
N ALA A 178 17.42 7.71 -19.08
CA ALA A 178 16.56 7.95 -17.92
C ALA A 178 15.08 7.65 -18.23
N LEU A 179 14.61 8.07 -19.41
CA LEU A 179 13.24 7.78 -19.87
C LEU A 179 13.03 6.28 -20.15
N ALA A 180 14.04 5.58 -20.67
CA ALA A 180 13.98 4.12 -20.79
C ALA A 180 13.94 3.43 -19.42
N LEU A 181 14.62 3.97 -18.41
CA LEU A 181 14.49 3.49 -17.03
C LEU A 181 13.07 3.71 -16.50
N TYR A 182 12.49 4.89 -16.71
CA TYR A 182 11.09 5.18 -16.35
C TYR A 182 10.12 4.14 -16.93
N LEU A 183 10.24 3.80 -18.22
CA LEU A 183 9.38 2.79 -18.85
C LEU A 183 9.53 1.39 -18.22
N ARG A 184 10.65 1.13 -17.52
CA ARG A 184 10.91 -0.12 -16.82
C ARG A 184 10.50 -0.10 -15.35
N THR A 185 10.71 1.00 -14.64
CA THR A 185 10.56 1.10 -13.18
C THR A 185 9.37 1.94 -12.72
N GLY A 186 8.70 2.65 -13.63
CA GLY A 186 7.59 3.56 -13.33
C GLY A 186 8.02 4.91 -12.77
N TYR A 187 9.32 5.16 -12.60
CA TYR A 187 9.90 6.44 -12.15
C TYR A 187 11.33 6.55 -12.67
N VAL A 188 11.88 7.77 -12.71
CA VAL A 188 13.30 8.01 -13.02
C VAL A 188 14.14 7.90 -11.73
N PRO A 189 15.00 6.87 -11.57
CA PRO A 189 15.77 6.69 -10.34
C PRO A 189 16.92 7.70 -10.23
N ALA A 190 17.18 8.20 -9.02
CA ALA A 190 18.40 8.97 -8.74
C ALA A 190 19.66 8.11 -9.01
N PRO A 191 20.77 8.71 -9.49
CA PRO A 191 20.98 10.14 -9.69
C PRO A 191 20.47 10.69 -11.04
N ALA A 192 19.95 9.85 -11.93
CA ALA A 192 19.47 10.27 -13.25
C ALA A 192 18.22 11.18 -13.14
N SER A 193 18.01 12.03 -14.14
CA SER A 193 16.84 12.89 -14.32
C SER A 193 16.29 12.70 -15.73
N ALA A 194 15.02 13.03 -15.98
CA ALA A 194 14.45 13.09 -17.33
C ALA A 194 15.20 14.10 -18.24
N PHE A 195 15.97 15.01 -17.65
CA PHE A 195 16.80 16.00 -18.34
C PHE A 195 18.29 15.66 -18.20
N ARG A 196 19.01 15.64 -19.32
CA ARG A 196 20.41 15.18 -19.40
C ARG A 196 21.37 15.99 -18.53
N GLU A 197 21.13 17.29 -18.41
CA GLU A 197 21.98 18.24 -17.71
C GLU A 197 21.72 18.29 -16.20
N ILE A 198 20.64 17.64 -15.73
CA ILE A 198 20.20 17.69 -14.34
C ILE A 198 20.53 16.38 -13.63
N VAL A 199 21.11 16.48 -12.44
CA VAL A 199 21.44 15.35 -11.59
C VAL A 199 20.65 15.44 -10.29
N LYS A 200 19.97 14.37 -9.89
CA LYS A 200 19.32 14.28 -8.57
C LYS A 200 20.36 13.86 -7.53
N LEU A 201 20.49 14.63 -6.45
CA LEU A 201 21.34 14.23 -5.33
C LEU A 201 20.74 12.95 -4.71
N PRO A 202 21.52 11.85 -4.57
CA PRO A 202 20.99 10.60 -4.04
C PRO A 202 20.52 10.76 -2.57
N PRO A 203 19.58 9.92 -2.10
CA PRO A 203 19.23 9.83 -0.68
C PRO A 203 20.48 9.63 0.19
N GLY A 204 20.56 10.29 1.34
CA GLY A 204 21.74 10.26 2.23
C GLY A 204 23.01 10.78 1.56
N GLY A 205 22.87 11.58 0.50
CA GLY A 205 23.95 12.14 -0.29
C GLY A 205 24.37 13.51 0.22
N ARG A 206 25.68 13.78 0.15
CA ARG A 206 26.30 15.07 0.40
C ARG A 206 27.11 15.48 -0.83
N LEU A 207 26.98 16.72 -1.26
CA LEU A 207 27.77 17.32 -2.32
C LEU A 207 28.51 18.54 -1.77
N VAL A 208 29.79 18.63 -2.08
CA VAL A 208 30.66 19.76 -1.72
C VAL A 208 31.26 20.34 -2.98
N LEU A 209 31.04 21.64 -3.18
CA LEU A 209 31.67 22.43 -4.23
C LEU A 209 32.58 23.46 -3.55
N GLU A 210 33.88 23.38 -3.85
CA GLU A 210 34.91 24.28 -3.29
C GLU A 210 35.95 24.57 -4.38
N GLY A 211 36.07 25.84 -4.76
CA GLY A 211 36.85 26.23 -5.94
C GLY A 211 36.34 25.54 -7.21
N GLU A 212 37.23 24.87 -7.93
CA GLU A 212 36.91 24.07 -9.13
C GLU A 212 36.61 22.59 -8.79
N GLY A 213 36.68 22.22 -7.50
CA GLY A 213 36.48 20.86 -7.02
C GLY A 213 35.00 20.58 -6.71
N LEU A 214 34.49 19.47 -7.27
CA LEU A 214 33.16 18.95 -6.98
C LEU A 214 33.27 17.52 -6.44
N ALA A 215 32.84 17.31 -5.19
CA ALA A 215 32.79 16.00 -4.56
C ALA A 215 31.35 15.63 -4.22
N VAL A 216 30.99 14.36 -4.46
CA VAL A 216 29.69 13.80 -4.08
C VAL A 216 29.95 12.50 -3.35
N ASP A 217 29.45 12.38 -2.13
CA ASP A 217 29.55 11.20 -1.29
C ASP A 217 28.19 10.85 -0.66
N ARG A 218 28.13 9.70 0.02
CA ARG A 218 26.96 9.30 0.81
C ARG A 218 27.36 9.25 2.27
N TYR A 219 26.78 10.13 3.07
CA TYR A 219 26.96 10.12 4.53
C TYR A 219 26.07 9.05 5.18
N TRP A 220 25.05 8.55 4.49
CA TRP A 220 24.18 7.48 5.00
C TRP A 220 23.75 6.45 3.94
N GLU A 221 23.74 5.17 4.35
CA GLU A 221 23.27 4.04 3.55
C GLU A 221 22.52 3.00 4.39
N VAL A 222 21.45 2.43 3.80
CA VAL A 222 20.68 1.34 4.43
C VAL A 222 21.36 -0.03 4.31
N ALA A 223 22.21 -0.22 3.30
CA ALA A 223 22.76 -1.54 2.97
C ALA A 223 23.61 -2.17 4.10
N PRO A 224 24.46 -1.41 4.82
CA PRO A 224 25.17 -1.94 5.98
C PRO A 224 24.22 -2.41 7.09
N LEU A 225 23.16 -1.62 7.40
CA LEU A 225 22.18 -1.95 8.43
C LEU A 225 21.41 -3.25 8.14
N LEU A 226 21.14 -3.52 6.86
CA LEU A 226 20.48 -4.77 6.43
C LEU A 226 21.43 -5.98 6.39
N ALA A 227 22.75 -5.76 6.46
CA ALA A 227 23.74 -6.82 6.50
C ALA A 227 24.04 -7.29 7.93
N ASP A 228 23.74 -6.46 8.93
CA ASP A 228 23.92 -6.80 10.34
C ASP A 228 23.02 -7.97 10.76
N PRO A 229 23.51 -8.82 11.70
CA PRO A 229 22.71 -9.92 12.22
C PRO A 229 21.43 -9.37 12.89
N PRO A 230 20.27 -10.05 12.72
CA PRO A 230 19.07 -9.66 13.42
C PRO A 230 19.28 -9.66 14.93
N LEU A 231 18.69 -8.67 15.61
CA LEU A 231 18.69 -8.63 17.07
C LEU A 231 18.01 -9.89 17.64
N ALA A 232 18.60 -10.46 18.69
CA ALA A 232 18.04 -11.61 19.40
C ALA A 232 16.89 -11.18 20.32
N LEU A 233 15.76 -10.81 19.72
CA LEU A 233 14.53 -10.40 20.42
C LEU A 233 13.43 -11.43 20.18
N ASP A 234 12.62 -11.69 21.22
CA ASP A 234 11.34 -12.34 21.01
C ASP A 234 10.32 -11.35 20.39
N LEU A 235 9.16 -11.86 19.98
CA LEU A 235 8.14 -11.05 19.32
C LEU A 235 7.59 -9.94 20.22
N ALA A 236 7.46 -10.17 21.51
CA ALA A 236 6.90 -9.18 22.44
C ALA A 236 7.89 -8.02 22.63
N ALA A 237 9.16 -8.33 22.89
CA ALA A 237 10.22 -7.36 23.01
C ALA A 237 10.42 -6.57 21.70
N ALA A 238 10.38 -7.23 20.55
CA ALA A 238 10.47 -6.57 19.24
C ALA A 238 9.29 -5.62 18.99
N ALA A 239 8.06 -6.03 19.35
CA ALA A 239 6.87 -5.19 19.20
C ALA A 239 6.92 -3.95 20.13
N GLU A 240 7.41 -4.12 21.36
CA GLU A 240 7.54 -3.03 22.32
C GLU A 240 8.58 -2.01 21.87
N MET A 241 9.74 -2.49 21.41
CA MET A 241 10.80 -1.64 20.87
C MET A 241 10.34 -0.89 19.61
N LEU A 242 9.64 -1.58 18.70
CA LEU A 242 9.07 -0.94 17.52
C LEU A 242 8.04 0.14 17.88
N ARG A 243 7.13 -0.15 18.83
CA ARG A 243 6.15 0.84 19.30
C ARG A 243 6.85 2.07 19.85
N ALA A 244 7.88 1.90 20.69
CA ALA A 244 8.64 3.01 21.25
C ALA A 244 9.31 3.87 20.16
N HIS A 245 9.86 3.25 19.11
CA HIS A 245 10.44 3.98 17.98
C HIS A 245 9.40 4.73 17.15
N LEU A 246 8.27 4.09 16.82
CA LEU A 246 7.17 4.73 16.09
C LEU A 246 6.58 5.89 16.89
N GLU A 247 6.37 5.71 18.19
CA GLU A 247 5.88 6.77 19.07
C GLU A 247 6.82 7.97 19.10
N ARG A 248 8.13 7.74 19.20
CA ARG A 248 9.13 8.82 19.16
C ARG A 248 9.12 9.54 17.82
N ALA A 249 9.05 8.82 16.71
CA ALA A 249 8.99 9.41 15.37
C ALA A 249 7.71 10.25 15.18
N VAL A 250 6.54 9.72 15.57
CA VAL A 250 5.27 10.44 15.50
C VAL A 250 5.29 11.68 16.39
N ARG A 251 5.75 11.57 17.64
CA ARG A 251 5.87 12.73 18.54
C ARG A 251 6.75 13.83 17.97
N ALA A 252 7.87 13.47 17.33
CA ALA A 252 8.76 14.45 16.73
C ALA A 252 8.14 15.13 15.49
N ALA A 253 7.37 14.40 14.68
CA ALA A 253 6.65 14.93 13.53
C ALA A 253 5.39 15.75 13.87
N LEU A 254 4.96 15.78 15.14
CA LEU A 254 3.82 16.59 15.59
C LEU A 254 4.20 18.02 15.98
N VAL A 255 5.49 18.35 16.04
CA VAL A 255 5.95 19.71 16.37
C VAL A 255 5.60 20.66 15.23
N SER A 256 4.62 21.54 15.44
CA SER A 256 4.11 22.48 14.43
C SER A 256 3.43 23.68 15.09
N ASP A 257 3.68 24.91 14.58
CA ASP A 257 2.95 26.12 15.01
C ASP A 257 1.64 26.34 14.22
N VAL A 258 1.33 25.43 13.29
CA VAL A 258 0.15 25.49 12.41
C VAL A 258 -0.69 24.21 12.53
N PRO A 259 -2.00 24.26 12.19
CA PRO A 259 -2.85 23.07 12.23
C PRO A 259 -2.32 21.93 11.37
N LEU A 260 -2.31 20.72 11.95
CA LEU A 260 -1.91 19.48 11.29
C LEU A 260 -3.08 18.49 11.23
N GLY A 261 -3.02 17.58 10.26
CA GLY A 261 -3.96 16.47 10.12
C GLY A 261 -3.25 15.16 9.79
N ILE A 262 -4.04 14.12 9.53
CA ILE A 262 -3.54 12.80 9.15
C ILE A 262 -4.34 12.25 7.97
N PHE A 263 -3.66 11.68 6.97
CA PHE A 263 -4.32 10.86 5.97
C PHE A 263 -4.63 9.48 6.55
N LEU A 264 -5.92 9.15 6.64
CA LEU A 264 -6.42 7.93 7.28
C LEU A 264 -7.17 7.07 6.26
N SER A 265 -6.49 6.08 5.68
CA SER A 265 -7.12 5.10 4.78
C SER A 265 -7.92 4.02 5.52
N GLY A 266 -7.62 3.82 6.81
CA GLY A 266 -8.10 2.68 7.59
C GLY A 266 -7.23 1.42 7.46
N GLY A 267 -6.16 1.48 6.67
CA GLY A 267 -5.09 0.50 6.68
C GLY A 267 -4.29 0.54 7.99
N LEU A 268 -3.48 -0.50 8.22
CA LEU A 268 -2.70 -0.65 9.46
C LEU A 268 -1.75 0.54 9.69
N ASP A 269 -1.04 0.98 8.65
CA ASP A 269 0.00 2.01 8.77
C ASP A 269 -0.59 3.37 9.16
N SER A 270 -1.57 3.85 8.40
CA SER A 270 -2.23 5.13 8.68
C SER A 270 -3.00 5.12 10.01
N THR A 271 -3.61 3.99 10.37
CA THR A 271 -4.30 3.82 11.65
C THR A 271 -3.31 3.80 12.81
N ALA A 272 -2.15 3.18 12.66
CA ALA A 272 -1.09 3.20 13.67
C ALA A 272 -0.57 4.62 13.89
N ILE A 273 -0.26 5.37 12.82
CA ILE A 273 0.16 6.78 12.94
C ILE A 273 -0.92 7.60 13.66
N ALA A 274 -2.19 7.47 13.27
CA ALA A 274 -3.29 8.19 13.92
C ALA A 274 -3.47 7.80 15.40
N ALA A 275 -3.34 6.52 15.73
CA ALA A 275 -3.45 6.02 17.10
C ALA A 275 -2.30 6.52 18.00
N LEU A 276 -1.08 6.61 17.46
CA LEU A 276 0.08 7.12 18.18
C LEU A 276 0.09 8.64 18.28
N ALA A 277 -0.48 9.34 17.31
CA ALA A 277 -0.58 10.79 17.33
C ALA A 277 -1.68 11.28 18.28
N ARG A 278 -2.79 10.55 18.39
CA ARG A 278 -3.97 10.97 19.15
C ARG A 278 -3.66 11.40 20.59
N PRO A 279 -2.85 10.69 21.41
CA PRO A 279 -2.56 11.10 22.78
C PRO A 279 -1.73 12.38 22.90
N ALA A 280 -1.03 12.78 21.83
CA ALA A 280 -0.12 13.93 21.82
C ALA A 280 -0.78 15.21 21.26
N VAL A 281 -2.07 15.14 20.88
CA VAL A 281 -2.82 16.28 20.33
C VAL A 281 -3.92 16.68 21.29
N ASP A 282 -3.84 17.91 21.80
CA ASP A 282 -4.93 18.52 22.58
C ASP A 282 -6.07 18.92 21.64
N GLY A 283 -7.31 18.55 21.98
CA GLY A 283 -8.49 18.85 21.15
C GLY A 283 -8.76 17.82 20.03
N GLU A 284 -9.45 18.25 18.97
CA GLU A 284 -9.86 17.36 17.87
C GLU A 284 -8.73 17.13 16.86
N LEU A 285 -8.37 15.86 16.64
CA LEU A 285 -7.43 15.47 15.59
C LEU A 285 -8.16 15.39 14.24
N ALA A 286 -7.76 16.23 13.28
CA ALA A 286 -8.31 16.20 11.93
C ALA A 286 -7.78 14.99 11.15
N THR A 287 -8.68 14.23 10.54
CA THR A 287 -8.30 13.08 9.69
C THR A 287 -9.02 13.14 8.36
N PHE A 288 -8.30 12.81 7.29
CA PHE A 288 -8.81 12.90 5.92
C PHE A 288 -8.69 11.54 5.24
N ALA A 289 -9.79 11.07 4.67
CA ALA A 289 -9.84 9.88 3.84
C ALA A 289 -10.27 10.24 2.42
N LEU A 290 -9.99 9.30 1.53
CA LEU A 290 -10.49 9.35 0.17
C LEU A 290 -11.38 8.13 -0.09
N GLY A 291 -12.42 8.31 -0.90
CA GLY A 291 -13.33 7.26 -1.31
C GLY A 291 -13.63 7.32 -2.80
N PHE A 292 -14.13 6.22 -3.34
CA PHE A 292 -14.51 6.11 -4.74
C PHE A 292 -15.95 5.61 -4.86
N ASP A 293 -16.66 6.06 -5.90
CA ASP A 293 -18.03 5.58 -6.18
C ASP A 293 -18.08 4.24 -6.92
N VAL A 294 -16.92 3.58 -7.07
CA VAL A 294 -16.79 2.27 -7.70
C VAL A 294 -16.72 1.18 -6.62
N PRO A 295 -17.68 0.23 -6.58
CA PRO A 295 -17.65 -0.88 -5.63
C PRO A 295 -16.35 -1.69 -5.72
N GLY A 296 -15.68 -1.90 -4.58
CA GLY A 296 -14.42 -2.65 -4.48
C GLY A 296 -13.14 -1.80 -4.46
N PHE A 297 -13.24 -0.48 -4.64
CA PHE A 297 -12.15 0.49 -4.46
C PHE A 297 -12.37 1.42 -3.27
N ASP A 298 -13.45 1.22 -2.51
CA ASP A 298 -13.88 2.14 -1.45
C ASP A 298 -13.49 1.66 -0.06
N GLU A 299 -12.52 2.33 0.55
CA GLU A 299 -12.01 2.06 1.91
C GLU A 299 -12.67 2.93 2.98
N ARG A 300 -13.64 3.78 2.62
CA ARG A 300 -14.30 4.72 3.55
C ARG A 300 -14.84 4.06 4.81
N ALA A 301 -15.31 2.81 4.71
CA ALA A 301 -15.81 2.07 5.87
C ALA A 301 -14.72 1.74 6.90
N HIS A 302 -13.50 1.42 6.47
CA HIS A 302 -12.37 1.15 7.36
C HIS A 302 -11.86 2.43 7.99
N ALA A 303 -11.71 3.50 7.18
CA ALA A 303 -11.34 4.82 7.67
C ALA A 303 -12.34 5.34 8.73
N ALA A 304 -13.64 5.19 8.49
CA ALA A 304 -14.69 5.58 9.43
C ALA A 304 -14.67 4.77 10.73
N LEU A 305 -14.32 3.47 10.67
CA LEU A 305 -14.15 2.63 11.85
C LEU A 305 -12.97 3.14 12.71
N ALA A 306 -11.81 3.36 12.08
CA ALA A 306 -10.61 3.85 12.76
C ALA A 306 -10.86 5.25 13.36
N ALA A 307 -11.46 6.15 12.58
CA ALA A 307 -11.83 7.48 13.03
C ALA A 307 -12.78 7.47 14.23
N GLY A 308 -13.81 6.61 14.20
CA GLY A 308 -14.76 6.45 15.30
C GLY A 308 -14.09 5.93 16.58
N ALA A 309 -13.17 4.96 16.45
CA ALA A 309 -12.42 4.42 17.57
C ALA A 309 -11.48 5.46 18.19
N LEU A 310 -10.84 6.30 17.35
CA LEU A 310 -9.90 7.34 17.77
C LEU A 310 -10.58 8.68 18.11
N ARG A 311 -11.89 8.80 17.87
CA ARG A 311 -12.70 10.02 18.05
C ARG A 311 -12.08 11.22 17.32
N THR A 312 -11.73 11.02 16.05
CA THR A 312 -11.14 12.07 15.21
C THR A 312 -12.22 12.87 14.50
N ARG A 313 -11.91 14.13 14.15
CA ARG A 313 -12.72 14.91 13.23
C ARG A 313 -12.43 14.40 11.81
N HIS A 314 -13.26 13.47 11.35
CA HIS A 314 -13.02 12.74 10.11
C HIS A 314 -13.77 13.35 8.92
N ARG A 315 -13.04 13.63 7.84
CA ARG A 315 -13.60 14.09 6.58
C ARG A 315 -13.20 13.15 5.46
N THR A 316 -14.06 13.08 4.46
CA THR A 316 -13.86 12.16 3.34
C THR A 316 -14.11 12.90 2.03
N LEU A 317 -13.17 12.79 1.10
CA LEU A 317 -13.33 13.23 -0.27
C LEU A 317 -13.75 12.05 -1.14
N THR A 318 -14.87 12.18 -1.84
CA THR A 318 -15.29 11.17 -2.83
C THR A 318 -14.77 11.57 -4.20
N ILE A 319 -13.92 10.74 -4.80
CA ILE A 319 -13.45 10.94 -6.18
C ILE A 319 -14.53 10.47 -7.16
N THR A 320 -15.07 11.43 -7.90
CA THR A 320 -15.85 11.19 -9.12
C THR A 320 -14.91 11.19 -10.34
N PRO A 321 -15.34 10.63 -11.48
CA PRO A 321 -14.57 10.70 -12.73
C PRO A 321 -14.19 12.14 -13.14
N GLU A 322 -15.10 13.10 -12.92
CA GLU A 322 -14.90 14.51 -13.27
C GLU A 322 -13.81 15.14 -12.40
N LEU A 323 -13.89 14.92 -11.08
CA LEU A 323 -12.88 15.39 -10.13
C LEU A 323 -11.52 14.75 -10.40
N PHE A 324 -11.48 13.48 -10.79
CA PHE A 324 -10.25 12.82 -11.20
C PHE A 324 -9.61 13.50 -12.41
N LEU A 325 -10.40 13.81 -13.46
CA LEU A 325 -9.91 14.50 -14.65
C LEU A 325 -9.44 15.92 -14.35
N GLU A 326 -10.13 16.63 -13.46
CA GLU A 326 -9.67 17.92 -12.94
C GLU A 326 -8.34 17.78 -12.20
N GLY A 327 -8.21 16.77 -11.34
CA GLY A 327 -6.97 16.43 -10.66
C GLY A 327 -5.81 16.19 -11.62
N VAL A 328 -6.02 15.45 -12.71
CA VAL A 328 -5.00 15.26 -13.76
C VAL A 328 -4.57 16.60 -14.36
N ARG A 329 -5.52 17.46 -14.75
CA ARG A 329 -5.21 18.77 -15.36
C ARG A 329 -4.45 19.68 -14.41
N GLY A 330 -4.79 19.68 -13.12
CA GLY A 330 -4.10 20.47 -12.10
C GLY A 330 -2.72 19.95 -11.72
N LEU A 331 -2.55 18.62 -11.74
CA LEU A 331 -1.30 17.96 -11.34
C LEU A 331 -0.22 18.02 -12.42
N VAL A 332 -0.56 17.83 -13.69
CA VAL A 332 0.43 17.72 -14.78
C VAL A 332 1.44 18.87 -14.82
N PRO A 333 1.04 20.16 -14.68
CA PRO A 333 2.00 21.27 -14.63
C PRO A 333 2.96 21.24 -13.43
N LEU A 334 2.63 20.50 -12.38
CA LEU A 334 3.45 20.36 -11.17
C LEU A 334 4.47 19.22 -11.29
N LEU A 335 4.28 18.28 -12.21
CA LEU A 335 5.20 17.16 -12.40
C LEU A 335 6.42 17.57 -13.23
N ASP A 336 7.60 17.47 -12.62
CA ASP A 336 8.88 17.69 -13.32
C ASP A 336 9.29 16.51 -14.20
N GLU A 337 8.86 15.31 -13.82
CA GLU A 337 9.28 14.05 -14.43
C GLU A 337 8.09 13.10 -14.51
N PRO A 338 8.09 12.15 -15.47
CA PRO A 338 7.03 11.17 -15.56
C PRO A 338 7.08 10.19 -14.37
N LEU A 339 5.92 9.96 -13.76
CA LEU A 339 5.72 9.04 -12.63
C LEU A 339 4.48 8.18 -12.87
N ALA A 340 4.67 6.86 -12.88
CA ALA A 340 3.64 5.86 -13.14
C ALA A 340 3.07 5.31 -11.83
N ASP A 341 2.56 6.21 -11.00
CA ASP A 341 1.91 5.87 -9.74
C ASP A 341 0.38 6.15 -9.83
N PRO A 342 -0.49 5.12 -9.75
CA PRO A 342 -1.93 5.32 -9.77
C PRO A 342 -2.46 6.13 -8.56
N ALA A 343 -1.71 6.23 -7.45
CA ALA A 343 -2.10 7.00 -6.27
C ALA A 343 -1.80 8.50 -6.39
N LEU A 344 -1.10 8.93 -7.44
CA LEU A 344 -0.62 10.30 -7.59
C LEU A 344 -1.77 11.34 -7.69
N VAL A 345 -2.76 11.07 -8.55
CA VAL A 345 -3.92 11.96 -8.72
C VAL A 345 -4.82 11.97 -7.47
N PRO A 346 -5.19 10.81 -6.87
CA PRO A 346 -5.91 10.80 -5.60
C PRO A 346 -5.22 11.55 -4.48
N THR A 347 -3.90 11.38 -4.32
CA THR A 347 -3.13 12.04 -3.27
C THR A 347 -3.06 13.55 -3.49
N PHE A 348 -2.90 14.00 -4.74
CA PHE A 348 -2.98 15.42 -5.09
C PHE A 348 -4.33 16.04 -4.70
N LEU A 349 -5.43 15.38 -5.05
CA LEU A 349 -6.78 15.83 -4.70
C LEU A 349 -7.01 15.83 -3.19
N LEU A 350 -6.56 14.79 -2.49
CA LEU A 350 -6.68 14.67 -1.04
C LEU A 350 -5.88 15.76 -0.32
N ALA A 351 -4.66 16.06 -0.80
CA ALA A 351 -3.83 17.15 -0.28
C ALA A 351 -4.50 18.52 -0.51
N GLY A 352 -5.08 18.75 -1.68
CA GLY A 352 -5.87 19.96 -1.96
C GLY A 352 -7.08 20.09 -1.02
N PHE A 353 -7.78 18.98 -0.76
CA PHE A 353 -8.90 18.94 0.18
C PHE A 353 -8.47 19.23 1.63
N ALA A 354 -7.42 18.58 2.10
CA ALA A 354 -6.88 18.79 3.45
C ALA A 354 -6.35 20.21 3.65
N ARG A 355 -5.79 20.84 2.60
CA ARG A 355 -5.26 22.21 2.64
C ARG A 355 -6.29 23.26 3.06
N SER A 356 -7.58 22.97 2.91
CA SER A 356 -8.68 23.82 3.36
C SER A 356 -8.78 23.98 4.88
N GLU A 357 -8.15 23.08 5.65
CA GLU A 357 -8.19 23.08 7.11
C GLU A 357 -6.81 23.01 7.77
N VAL A 358 -5.88 22.26 7.17
CA VAL A 358 -4.56 22.01 7.75
C VAL A 358 -3.44 22.36 6.77
N LYS A 359 -2.26 22.65 7.32
CA LYS A 359 -1.07 22.98 6.52
C LYS A 359 -0.06 21.83 6.49
N VAL A 360 -0.11 20.96 7.50
CA VAL A 360 0.74 19.78 7.66
C VAL A 360 -0.14 18.54 7.70
N VAL A 361 0.32 17.46 7.09
CA VAL A 361 -0.35 16.17 7.17
C VAL A 361 0.68 15.06 7.40
N LEU A 362 0.42 14.20 8.39
CA LEU A 362 1.17 12.95 8.55
C LEU A 362 0.54 11.86 7.70
N VAL A 363 1.39 11.01 7.13
CA VAL A 363 1.01 9.89 6.27
C VAL A 363 1.64 8.60 6.77
N GLY A 364 1.02 7.46 6.44
CA GLY A 364 1.55 6.12 6.74
C GLY A 364 2.45 5.54 5.66
N GLU A 365 2.91 6.35 4.70
CA GLU A 365 3.81 5.89 3.63
C GLU A 365 5.15 5.39 4.19
N GLY A 366 5.76 4.41 3.53
CA GLY A 366 6.99 3.75 3.98
C GLY A 366 6.77 2.50 4.83
N GLY A 367 5.55 2.27 5.36
CA GLY A 367 5.22 1.08 6.15
C GLY A 367 5.40 -0.21 5.36
N ASP A 368 4.82 -0.29 4.16
CA ASP A 368 4.94 -1.44 3.27
C ASP A 368 6.40 -1.72 2.86
N GLU A 369 7.22 -0.70 2.61
CA GLU A 369 8.64 -0.84 2.26
C GLU A 369 9.47 -1.37 3.43
N LEU A 370 9.24 -0.85 4.64
CA LEU A 370 9.97 -1.22 5.85
C LEU A 370 9.60 -2.64 6.32
N PHE A 371 8.31 -3.01 6.25
CA PHE A 371 7.80 -4.27 6.76
C PHE A 371 7.51 -5.32 5.69
N ALA A 372 7.86 -5.04 4.43
CA ALA A 372 7.60 -5.88 3.27
C ALA A 372 6.11 -6.25 3.11
N GLY A 373 5.23 -5.25 3.30
CA GLY A 373 3.77 -5.42 3.28
C GLY A 373 3.19 -5.71 1.89
N TYR A 374 3.88 -5.32 0.81
CA TYR A 374 3.41 -5.61 -0.54
C TYR A 374 3.41 -7.12 -0.86
N PRO A 375 2.31 -7.67 -1.43
CA PRO A 375 2.25 -9.06 -1.90
C PRO A 375 3.33 -9.41 -2.94
N THR A 376 3.86 -8.42 -3.64
CA THR A 376 4.93 -8.56 -4.64
C THR A 376 6.25 -9.04 -4.02
N TYR A 377 6.55 -8.75 -2.75
CA TYR A 377 7.73 -9.28 -2.05
C TYR A 377 7.70 -10.80 -1.94
N ILE A 378 6.52 -11.40 -1.75
CA ILE A 378 6.33 -12.86 -1.78
C ILE A 378 6.69 -13.39 -3.17
N GLY A 379 6.24 -12.71 -4.23
CA GLY A 379 6.63 -13.00 -5.61
C GLY A 379 8.15 -12.96 -5.79
N GLY A 380 8.83 -11.93 -5.28
CA GLY A 380 10.28 -11.83 -5.28
C GLY A 380 10.97 -13.05 -4.66
N ARG A 381 10.51 -13.49 -3.47
CA ARG A 381 11.03 -14.70 -2.81
C ARG A 381 10.81 -15.97 -3.63
N LEU A 382 9.62 -16.11 -4.24
CA LEU A 382 9.30 -17.25 -5.10
C LEU A 382 10.09 -17.25 -6.41
N SER A 383 10.48 -16.07 -6.92
CA SER A 383 11.23 -15.92 -8.18
C SER A 383 12.59 -16.62 -8.11
N ALA A 384 13.25 -16.60 -6.95
CA ALA A 384 14.52 -17.30 -6.75
C ALA A 384 14.37 -18.81 -6.94
N GLY A 385 13.27 -19.39 -6.45
CA GLY A 385 12.92 -20.80 -6.67
C GLY A 385 12.55 -21.09 -8.13
N PHE A 386 11.73 -20.23 -8.75
CA PHE A 386 11.33 -20.37 -10.16
C PHE A 386 12.53 -20.35 -11.11
N ARG A 387 13.55 -19.52 -10.82
CA ARG A 387 14.77 -19.44 -11.62
C ARG A 387 15.63 -20.71 -11.58
N ARG A 388 15.44 -21.57 -10.59
CA ARG A 388 16.09 -22.89 -10.53
C ARG A 388 15.50 -23.90 -11.52
N LEU A 389 14.30 -23.65 -12.06
CA LEU A 389 13.69 -24.52 -13.08
C LEU A 389 14.49 -24.47 -14.39
N SER A 390 14.48 -25.54 -15.17
CA SER A 390 15.17 -25.59 -16.47
C SER A 390 14.59 -24.56 -17.45
N PRO A 391 15.39 -24.00 -18.39
CA PRO A 391 14.91 -22.98 -19.34
C PRO A 391 13.67 -23.41 -20.15
N GLY A 392 13.57 -24.69 -20.50
CA GLY A 392 12.41 -25.24 -21.22
C GLY A 392 11.13 -25.20 -20.38
N LEU A 393 11.21 -25.62 -19.11
CA LEU A 393 10.08 -25.60 -18.20
C LEU A 393 9.63 -24.17 -17.88
N ARG A 394 10.59 -23.25 -17.67
CA ARG A 394 10.27 -21.82 -17.47
C ARG A 394 9.49 -21.25 -18.65
N ARG A 395 9.95 -21.50 -19.89
CA ARG A 395 9.27 -21.04 -21.10
C ARG A 395 7.86 -21.63 -21.23
N ALA A 396 7.69 -22.92 -20.92
CA ALA A 396 6.38 -23.57 -20.96
C ALA A 396 5.40 -22.95 -19.94
N VAL A 397 5.85 -22.68 -18.72
CA VAL A 397 5.01 -22.08 -17.67
C VAL A 397 4.64 -20.63 -18.02
N VAL A 398 5.58 -19.84 -18.56
CA VAL A 398 5.30 -18.46 -19.02
C VAL A 398 4.37 -18.45 -20.22
N ALA A 399 4.57 -19.34 -21.19
CA ALA A 399 3.71 -19.47 -22.37
C ALA A 399 2.26 -19.89 -22.01
N ALA A 400 2.07 -20.53 -20.86
CA ALA A 400 0.75 -20.85 -20.33
C ALA A 400 0.06 -19.69 -19.58
N ALA A 401 0.77 -18.59 -19.27
CA ALA A 401 0.20 -17.46 -18.54
C ALA A 401 -1.07 -16.85 -19.17
N PRO A 402 -1.20 -16.73 -20.51
CA PRO A 402 -2.42 -16.22 -21.16
C PRO A 402 -3.66 -17.10 -20.92
N LEU A 403 -3.49 -18.40 -20.60
CA LEU A 403 -4.59 -19.32 -20.32
C LEU A 403 -5.32 -18.99 -19.00
N LEU A 404 -4.73 -18.14 -18.15
CA LEU A 404 -5.35 -17.66 -16.90
C LEU A 404 -6.49 -16.64 -17.14
N GLY A 405 -6.61 -16.11 -18.36
CA GLY A 405 -7.63 -15.14 -18.77
C GLY A 405 -7.38 -13.70 -18.26
N ALA A 406 -8.32 -12.80 -18.55
CA ALA A 406 -8.28 -11.42 -18.03
C ALA A 406 -8.66 -11.39 -16.54
N PRO A 407 -7.95 -10.60 -15.70
CA PRO A 407 -8.33 -10.40 -14.31
C PRO A 407 -9.74 -9.80 -14.20
N ARG A 408 -10.52 -10.23 -13.19
CA ARG A 408 -11.75 -9.55 -12.78
C ARG A 408 -11.54 -9.05 -11.35
N GLY A 409 -11.33 -7.75 -11.17
CA GLY A 409 -11.09 -7.11 -9.86
C GLY A 409 -9.61 -6.91 -9.48
N ASN A 410 -9.37 -6.08 -8.47
CA ASN A 410 -8.04 -5.73 -7.97
C ASN A 410 -7.35 -6.90 -7.24
N THR A 411 -6.04 -7.05 -7.46
CA THR A 411 -5.14 -7.91 -6.68
C THR A 411 -5.59 -9.38 -6.53
N THR A 412 -6.33 -9.91 -7.52
CA THR A 412 -6.70 -11.34 -7.52
C THR A 412 -5.45 -12.22 -7.69
N LEU A 413 -5.47 -13.45 -7.15
CA LEU A 413 -4.39 -14.43 -7.37
C LEU A 413 -4.05 -14.60 -8.87
N ARG A 414 -5.05 -14.53 -9.75
CA ARG A 414 -4.82 -14.58 -11.21
C ARG A 414 -4.05 -13.37 -11.72
N TYR A 415 -4.37 -12.17 -11.24
CA TYR A 415 -3.62 -10.95 -11.54
C TYR A 415 -2.18 -11.06 -11.04
N LEU A 416 -1.98 -11.43 -9.78
CA LEU A 416 -0.65 -11.58 -9.17
C LEU A 416 0.19 -12.65 -9.89
N LEU A 417 -0.41 -13.80 -10.22
CA LEU A 417 0.28 -14.88 -10.93
C LEU A 417 0.65 -14.48 -12.35
N ARG A 418 -0.25 -13.81 -13.08
CA ARG A 418 0.04 -13.30 -14.42
C ARG A 418 1.17 -12.27 -14.38
N ARG A 419 1.12 -11.30 -13.46
CA ARG A 419 2.18 -10.30 -13.26
C ARG A 419 3.51 -10.93 -12.89
N PHE A 420 3.51 -11.94 -12.00
CA PHE A 420 4.69 -12.72 -11.67
C PHE A 420 5.28 -13.40 -12.92
N LEU A 421 4.47 -14.12 -13.70
CA LEU A 421 4.94 -14.82 -14.90
C LEU A 421 5.42 -13.88 -16.01
N GLU A 422 4.86 -12.67 -16.10
CA GLU A 422 5.30 -11.63 -17.03
C GLU A 422 6.61 -10.97 -16.58
N ALA A 423 6.83 -10.79 -15.27
CA ALA A 423 8.00 -10.09 -14.72
C ALA A 423 9.24 -10.99 -14.51
N VAL A 424 9.04 -12.25 -14.14
CA VAL A 424 10.12 -13.20 -13.78
C VAL A 424 11.13 -13.53 -14.90
N PRO A 425 10.76 -13.57 -16.20
CA PRO A 425 11.69 -13.83 -17.30
C PRO A 425 12.74 -12.73 -17.51
N GLY A 426 12.48 -11.51 -17.03
CA GLY A 426 13.44 -10.43 -17.09
C GLY A 426 14.69 -10.73 -16.24
N PRO A 427 15.82 -10.04 -16.48
CA PRO A 427 16.88 -9.97 -15.48
C PRO A 427 16.23 -9.61 -14.13
N PRO A 428 16.77 -10.07 -12.97
CA PRO A 428 16.27 -9.56 -11.70
C PRO A 428 16.16 -8.05 -11.86
N LEU A 429 15.04 -7.43 -11.47
CA LEU A 429 15.07 -6.02 -11.14
C LEU A 429 16.22 -5.96 -10.14
N GLY A 430 17.40 -5.59 -10.63
CA GLY A 430 18.53 -5.47 -9.77
C GLY A 430 18.02 -4.54 -8.67
N ARG A 431 18.54 -4.73 -7.47
CA ARG A 431 19.05 -3.52 -6.81
C ARG A 431 19.72 -2.77 -7.95
N VAL A 432 19.14 -1.66 -8.40
CA VAL A 432 19.85 -0.77 -9.30
C VAL A 432 20.96 -0.28 -8.40
N ARG A 433 22.02 -1.09 -8.27
CA ARG A 433 23.37 -0.59 -8.23
C ARG A 433 23.42 0.18 -9.51
N VAL A 434 23.05 1.45 -9.41
CA VAL A 434 23.77 2.49 -10.12
C VAL A 434 25.22 2.05 -9.92
N PRO A 435 25.92 1.68 -10.99
CA PRO A 435 27.34 1.37 -10.87
C PRO A 435 27.97 2.47 -9.98
N PRO A 436 28.94 2.16 -9.10
CA PRO A 436 29.85 3.24 -8.71
C PRO A 436 30.29 3.93 -10.00
N ALA A 437 30.50 5.25 -9.96
CA ALA A 437 30.73 6.09 -11.12
C ALA A 437 31.98 5.70 -11.94
N ASP A 438 31.96 4.51 -12.53
CA ASP A 438 32.82 4.03 -13.58
C ASP A 438 32.17 4.56 -14.84
N ARG A 439 32.58 5.79 -15.12
CA ARG A 439 32.40 6.53 -16.37
C ARG A 439 32.27 5.56 -17.56
N PRO A 440 31.26 5.67 -18.44
CA PRO A 440 31.60 5.68 -19.84
C PRO A 440 32.45 6.94 -20.06
N GLU A 441 33.56 6.82 -20.79
CA GLU A 441 34.41 7.91 -21.25
C GLU A 441 33.63 8.90 -22.15
N ALA A 442 32.65 9.57 -21.58
CA ALA A 442 32.04 10.77 -22.11
C ALA A 442 32.54 11.89 -21.20
N ALA A 443 33.48 12.68 -21.72
CA ALA A 443 34.02 13.88 -21.11
C ALA A 443 32.92 14.61 -20.30
N GLY A 444 33.13 14.75 -18.98
CA GLY A 444 32.19 15.46 -18.13
C GLY A 444 32.01 16.92 -18.59
N PRO A 445 30.94 17.62 -18.18
CA PRO A 445 30.71 19.03 -18.56
C PRO A 445 31.91 19.95 -18.26
N VAL A 446 32.68 19.64 -17.21
CA VAL A 446 33.92 20.35 -16.84
C VAL A 446 35.10 20.03 -17.79
N GLU A 447 35.19 18.81 -18.31
CA GLU A 447 36.17 18.43 -19.34
C GLU A 447 35.77 18.97 -20.74
N GLN A 448 34.48 19.08 -21.02
CA GLN A 448 33.96 19.72 -22.24
C GLN A 448 34.22 21.24 -22.24
N ALA A 449 34.09 21.90 -21.08
CA ALA A 449 34.49 23.30 -20.92
C ALA A 449 36.02 23.49 -21.09
N ARG A 450 36.84 22.53 -20.63
CA ARG A 450 38.30 22.53 -20.87
C ARG A 450 38.67 22.28 -22.34
N ALA A 451 37.96 21.39 -23.02
CA ALA A 451 38.22 21.06 -24.42
C ALA A 451 37.86 22.19 -25.39
N GLN A 452 36.89 23.04 -25.05
CA GLN A 452 36.45 24.19 -25.87
C GLN A 452 37.21 25.49 -25.56
N ALA A 453 37.91 25.59 -24.43
CA ALA A 453 38.68 26.78 -24.02
C ALA A 453 40.19 26.71 -24.32
N GLY A 454 40.68 25.64 -24.97
CA GLY A 454 42.12 25.40 -25.19
C GLY A 454 42.72 26.14 -26.40
N GLY A 455 43.01 27.44 -26.24
CA GLY A 455 43.96 28.17 -27.09
C GLY A 455 45.42 27.89 -26.69
N ARG A 456 46.29 27.68 -27.68
CA ARG A 456 47.71 27.28 -27.60
C ARG A 456 48.59 28.18 -26.71
N GLY A 457 49.53 27.59 -25.96
CA GLY A 457 50.77 28.27 -25.50
C GLY A 457 51.46 27.60 -24.30
N PRO A 458 52.80 27.56 -24.19
CA PRO A 458 53.51 26.36 -23.75
C PRO A 458 54.17 26.41 -22.35
N GLY A 459 54.33 25.21 -21.76
CA GLY A 459 55.59 24.70 -21.18
C GLY A 459 56.08 25.28 -19.85
N ALA A 460 56.19 24.40 -18.84
CA ALA A 460 57.41 24.11 -18.06
C ALA A 460 57.10 23.69 -16.60
N GLY A 461 57.91 22.77 -16.07
CA GLY A 461 58.16 22.65 -14.63
C GLY A 461 57.65 21.38 -13.95
N ARG A 462 58.35 20.26 -14.14
CA ARG A 462 58.38 19.15 -13.17
C ARG A 462 59.36 19.48 -12.05
N HIS A 463 59.02 19.22 -10.78
CA HIS A 463 59.89 18.54 -9.80
C HIS A 463 59.10 18.08 -8.55
N PRO A 464 59.59 17.08 -7.78
CA PRO A 464 58.77 16.15 -6.98
C PRO A 464 59.01 16.23 -5.46
N SER A 465 58.15 15.59 -4.67
CA SER A 465 58.48 15.02 -3.35
C SER A 465 57.47 13.88 -3.06
N THR A 466 57.84 12.60 -2.96
CA THR A 466 58.49 11.85 -1.86
C THR A 466 57.85 12.00 -0.47
N ARG A 467 57.08 10.96 -0.07
CA ARG A 467 57.27 10.25 1.21
C ARG A 467 56.52 8.91 1.25
N GLU A 468 57.33 7.85 1.23
CA GLU A 468 57.18 6.55 1.89
C GLU A 468 56.81 6.74 3.39
N THR A 469 56.32 5.80 4.20
CA THR A 469 56.16 4.33 4.19
C THR A 469 55.27 3.95 5.38
N ARG A 470 54.46 2.89 5.29
CA ARG A 470 54.61 1.64 6.08
C ARG A 470 53.40 0.71 5.89
N ALA A 471 53.74 -0.52 5.52
CA ALA A 471 52.88 -1.68 5.33
C ALA A 471 53.01 -2.65 6.51
N HIS A 472 52.00 -3.50 6.71
CA HIS A 472 51.99 -4.88 7.24
C HIS A 472 50.60 -5.44 6.87
N GLY A 473 50.36 -6.64 6.34
CA GLY A 473 51.19 -7.78 5.96
C GLY A 473 50.30 -8.85 5.26
N ALA A 474 50.91 -9.53 4.30
CA ALA A 474 50.54 -10.70 3.47
C ALA A 474 49.40 -11.67 3.90
N ALA A 475 48.70 -12.26 2.90
CA ALA A 475 49.03 -13.61 2.38
C ALA A 475 48.14 -14.10 1.20
N ARG A 476 48.83 -14.54 0.11
CA ARG A 476 48.62 -15.71 -0.80
C ARG A 476 47.21 -15.92 -1.42
N GLY A 477 46.99 -15.99 -2.74
CA GLY A 477 47.83 -16.38 -3.87
C GLY A 477 47.42 -17.76 -4.39
N LEU A 478 46.70 -17.83 -5.52
CA LEU A 478 46.77 -18.94 -6.50
C LEU A 478 45.93 -18.62 -7.75
N ALA A 479 46.63 -18.49 -8.87
CA ALA A 479 46.11 -18.36 -10.23
C ALA A 479 46.24 -19.70 -10.96
N LEU A 480 45.28 -20.06 -11.81
CA LEU A 480 45.49 -21.05 -12.88
C LEU A 480 44.73 -20.67 -14.15
N ARG A 481 45.39 -21.00 -15.27
CA ARG A 481 45.24 -20.51 -16.65
C ARG A 481 44.10 -21.17 -17.44
N ALA A 482 43.64 -20.47 -18.48
CA ALA A 482 42.94 -21.01 -19.66
C ALA A 482 43.92 -21.76 -20.60
N PRO A 483 43.48 -22.63 -21.54
CA PRO A 483 43.12 -22.21 -22.93
C PRO A 483 42.13 -23.21 -23.64
N PRO A 484 42.01 -23.29 -24.99
CA PRO A 484 41.52 -22.29 -25.96
C PRO A 484 40.38 -22.82 -26.88
N ALA A 485 39.92 -21.95 -27.78
CA ALA A 485 38.87 -22.13 -28.78
C ALA A 485 39.25 -23.02 -29.99
N VAL A 486 38.25 -23.68 -30.60
CA VAL A 486 38.31 -24.19 -31.99
C VAL A 486 36.97 -23.94 -32.74
N ARG A 487 37.14 -23.66 -34.03
CA ARG A 487 36.25 -23.05 -35.02
C ARG A 487 35.07 -23.89 -35.52
N ALA A 488 34.12 -23.16 -36.08
CA ALA A 488 32.94 -23.56 -36.86
C ALA A 488 33.23 -24.43 -38.09
N ARG A 489 32.21 -25.15 -38.57
CA ARG A 489 31.93 -25.37 -40.00
C ARG A 489 30.46 -25.79 -40.26
N HIS A 490 29.96 -25.29 -41.39
CA HIS A 490 28.63 -25.44 -41.98
C HIS A 490 28.27 -26.87 -42.40
N ALA A 491 26.96 -27.17 -42.48
CA ALA A 491 26.22 -27.37 -43.75
C ALA A 491 24.95 -28.23 -43.57
N ARG A 492 23.82 -27.70 -44.06
CA ARG A 492 22.62 -28.44 -44.54
C ARG A 492 22.94 -29.00 -45.95
N PRO A 493 22.29 -30.05 -46.49
CA PRO A 493 20.87 -29.94 -46.89
C PRO A 493 20.01 -31.24 -47.03
N ALA A 494 18.73 -30.99 -47.34
CA ALA A 494 17.78 -31.76 -48.16
C ALA A 494 17.01 -33.00 -47.62
N ARG A 495 15.68 -32.86 -47.70
CA ARG A 495 14.59 -33.89 -47.80
C ARG A 495 14.70 -34.68 -49.14
N PRO A 496 13.87 -35.71 -49.53
CA PRO A 496 12.47 -35.99 -49.14
C PRO A 496 12.00 -37.48 -49.19
N ALA A 497 10.66 -37.67 -49.21
CA ALA A 497 9.83 -38.87 -49.48
C ALA A 497 9.56 -39.79 -48.27
N GLY A 498 8.37 -40.36 -48.01
CA GLY A 498 7.06 -40.34 -48.68
C GLY A 498 6.28 -41.63 -48.38
N ARG A 499 5.20 -41.55 -47.57
CA ARG A 499 3.95 -42.39 -47.54
C ARG A 499 4.04 -43.93 -47.28
N PRO A 500 2.92 -44.66 -47.05
CA PRO A 500 1.69 -44.39 -46.26
C PRO A 500 1.16 -45.65 -45.46
N SER A 501 -0.09 -45.54 -44.95
CA SER A 501 -1.03 -46.58 -44.46
C SER A 501 -1.17 -46.67 -42.91
N ARG A 502 -2.32 -46.96 -42.30
CA ARG A 502 -3.63 -47.45 -42.74
C ARG A 502 -4.71 -47.16 -41.67
N ARG A 503 -5.97 -47.22 -42.10
CA ARG A 503 -7.23 -46.92 -41.42
C ARG A 503 -7.52 -47.77 -40.17
N GLY A 504 -8.36 -47.22 -39.28
CA GLY A 504 -9.16 -47.98 -38.31
C GLY A 504 -10.20 -47.10 -37.60
N ALA A 505 -11.41 -47.00 -38.16
CA ALA A 505 -12.56 -46.32 -37.55
C ALA A 505 -13.45 -47.34 -36.80
N ARG A 506 -14.01 -46.94 -35.65
CA ARG A 506 -15.11 -47.64 -34.95
C ARG A 506 -16.10 -46.62 -34.32
N PRO A 507 -17.38 -47.01 -34.13
CA PRO A 507 -18.58 -46.16 -34.25
C PRO A 507 -19.11 -45.59 -32.90
N PRO A 508 -20.13 -44.70 -32.89
CA PRO A 508 -20.53 -43.94 -31.71
C PRO A 508 -21.52 -44.72 -30.81
N ARG A 509 -21.39 -44.57 -29.50
CA ARG A 509 -22.30 -45.15 -28.50
C ARG A 509 -23.15 -44.06 -27.83
N GLY A 510 -24.46 -44.12 -28.09
CA GLY A 510 -25.55 -44.16 -27.11
C GLY A 510 -25.75 -42.96 -26.16
N ALA A 511 -26.77 -42.16 -26.44
CA ALA A 511 -27.38 -41.22 -25.50
C ALA A 511 -27.94 -41.94 -24.25
N ARG A 512 -27.47 -41.56 -23.05
CA ARG A 512 -28.10 -41.95 -21.78
C ARG A 512 -28.98 -40.82 -21.26
N ARG A 513 -30.27 -41.12 -21.08
CA ARG A 513 -31.29 -40.29 -20.42
C ARG A 513 -30.84 -39.94 -18.99
N ARG A 514 -31.02 -38.68 -18.58
CA ARG A 514 -30.89 -38.21 -17.18
C ARG A 514 -32.11 -38.69 -16.37
N PRO A 515 -31.95 -39.20 -15.13
CA PRO A 515 -33.09 -39.45 -14.26
C PRO A 515 -33.61 -38.12 -13.67
N ALA A 516 -34.93 -38.05 -13.47
CA ALA A 516 -35.62 -36.91 -12.87
C ALA A 516 -35.15 -36.66 -11.42
N ARG A 517 -34.97 -35.40 -11.04
CA ARG A 517 -34.69 -34.98 -9.66
C ARG A 517 -35.93 -35.23 -8.79
N GLN A 518 -35.80 -36.05 -7.75
CA GLN A 518 -36.80 -36.11 -6.68
C GLN A 518 -36.79 -34.79 -5.88
N PRO A 519 -37.95 -34.28 -5.43
CA PRO A 519 -38.00 -33.13 -4.53
C PRO A 519 -37.42 -33.50 -3.15
N PRO A 520 -36.79 -32.55 -2.44
CA PRO A 520 -36.27 -32.78 -1.09
C PRO A 520 -37.43 -33.12 -0.13
N ARG A 521 -37.23 -34.13 0.72
CA ARG A 521 -38.18 -34.60 1.74
C ARG A 521 -38.64 -33.43 2.62
N ALA A 522 -39.96 -33.34 2.82
CA ALA A 522 -40.60 -32.43 3.76
C ALA A 522 -40.03 -32.58 5.17
N LEU A 523 -39.95 -31.46 5.89
CA LEU A 523 -39.61 -31.38 7.31
C LEU A 523 -40.47 -32.38 8.11
N GLY A 524 -39.84 -33.17 8.97
CA GLY A 524 -40.54 -34.13 9.83
C GLY A 524 -41.48 -33.42 10.83
N PRO A 525 -42.51 -34.12 11.33
CA PRO A 525 -43.69 -33.48 11.93
C PRO A 525 -43.51 -33.16 13.42
N HIS A 526 -42.51 -32.36 13.83
CA HIS A 526 -42.32 -32.02 15.26
C HIS A 526 -41.84 -30.59 15.55
N HIS A 527 -42.25 -29.59 14.78
CA HIS A 527 -42.10 -28.16 15.15
C HIS A 527 -43.48 -27.48 15.21
N ALA A 528 -44.32 -27.99 16.10
CA ALA A 528 -45.63 -27.41 16.43
C ALA A 528 -45.68 -27.06 17.92
N ALA A 529 -45.04 -25.95 18.29
CA ALA A 529 -45.65 -25.03 19.23
C ALA A 529 -46.12 -23.86 18.34
N ALA A 530 -47.32 -24.03 17.78
CA ALA A 530 -47.92 -23.07 16.88
C ALA A 530 -48.20 -21.78 17.65
N LEU A 531 -47.79 -20.64 17.10
CA LEU A 531 -48.61 -19.45 17.24
C LEU A 531 -49.96 -19.81 16.62
N GLU A 532 -51.01 -19.94 17.42
CA GLU A 532 -52.37 -20.00 16.89
C GLU A 532 -52.62 -18.69 16.12
N GLY A 533 -52.56 -18.76 14.78
CA GLY A 533 -52.63 -17.61 13.87
C GLY A 533 -51.26 -17.21 13.32
N GLY A 534 -50.96 -17.63 12.09
CA GLY A 534 -49.73 -17.23 11.40
C GLY A 534 -49.69 -15.73 11.11
N VAL A 535 -48.53 -15.10 11.33
CA VAL A 535 -48.31 -13.67 11.10
C VAL A 535 -47.88 -13.32 9.66
N ARG A 536 -47.98 -12.03 9.29
CA ARG A 536 -47.48 -11.48 8.02
C ARG A 536 -45.99 -11.11 8.17
N VAL A 537 -45.14 -11.81 7.43
CA VAL A 537 -43.69 -11.65 7.47
C VAL A 537 -43.19 -11.03 6.17
N LEU A 538 -42.50 -9.89 6.29
CA LEU A 538 -41.74 -9.31 5.18
C LEU A 538 -40.32 -9.89 5.17
N VAL A 539 -39.85 -10.36 4.03
CA VAL A 539 -38.51 -10.94 3.88
C VAL A 539 -37.71 -10.22 2.80
N THR A 540 -36.54 -9.72 3.15
CA THR A 540 -35.57 -9.17 2.16
C THR A 540 -34.51 -10.22 1.84
N GLY A 541 -33.96 -10.17 0.63
CA GLY A 541 -33.00 -11.19 0.19
C GLY A 541 -33.62 -12.58 0.04
N GLY A 542 -34.95 -12.67 -0.06
CA GLY A 542 -35.71 -13.91 -0.15
C GLY A 542 -35.50 -14.71 -1.44
N THR A 543 -34.83 -14.13 -2.45
CA THR A 543 -34.39 -14.82 -3.66
C THR A 543 -33.00 -15.47 -3.53
N GLY A 544 -32.28 -15.21 -2.43
CA GLY A 544 -30.95 -15.76 -2.17
C GLY A 544 -30.97 -17.19 -1.60
N PHE A 545 -29.79 -17.80 -1.52
CA PHE A 545 -29.60 -19.20 -1.07
C PHE A 545 -30.24 -19.51 0.30
N VAL A 546 -30.07 -18.63 1.29
CA VAL A 546 -30.73 -18.78 2.61
C VAL A 546 -32.16 -18.28 2.56
N GLY A 547 -32.40 -17.16 1.86
CA GLY A 547 -33.71 -16.50 1.80
C GLY A 547 -34.82 -17.38 1.24
N GLN A 548 -34.58 -18.13 0.16
CA GLN A 548 -35.58 -19.03 -0.41
C GLN A 548 -36.00 -20.12 0.58
N ALA A 549 -35.02 -20.69 1.31
CA ALA A 549 -35.28 -21.72 2.31
C ALA A 549 -36.04 -21.16 3.52
N VAL A 550 -35.70 -19.95 3.98
CA VAL A 550 -36.44 -19.25 5.04
C VAL A 550 -37.88 -18.99 4.61
N CYS A 551 -38.12 -18.49 3.40
CA CYS A 551 -39.47 -18.21 2.91
C CYS A 551 -40.31 -19.49 2.80
N HIS A 552 -39.70 -20.60 2.38
CA HIS A 552 -40.36 -21.89 2.34
C HIS A 552 -40.72 -22.39 3.74
N ALA A 553 -39.81 -22.30 4.71
CA ALA A 553 -40.05 -22.70 6.09
C ALA A 553 -41.13 -21.86 6.77
N LEU A 554 -41.11 -20.54 6.57
CA LEU A 554 -42.13 -19.62 7.10
C LEU A 554 -43.53 -19.94 6.57
N ARG A 555 -43.66 -20.17 5.25
CA ARG A 555 -44.94 -20.59 4.64
C ARG A 555 -45.40 -21.95 5.17
N GLY A 556 -44.46 -22.88 5.38
CA GLY A 556 -44.74 -24.19 5.99
C GLY A 556 -45.22 -24.11 7.44
N ALA A 557 -44.84 -23.04 8.16
CA ALA A 557 -45.33 -22.71 9.50
C ALA A 557 -46.61 -21.84 9.49
N ALA A 558 -47.33 -21.81 8.36
CA ALA A 558 -48.56 -21.04 8.14
C ALA A 558 -48.42 -19.51 8.21
N HIS A 559 -47.20 -18.95 8.09
CA HIS A 559 -47.01 -17.50 7.97
C HIS A 559 -47.29 -17.00 6.55
N THR A 560 -47.85 -15.79 6.43
CA THR A 560 -47.98 -15.10 5.13
C THR A 560 -46.67 -14.39 4.81
N VAL A 561 -46.02 -14.73 3.69
CA VAL A 561 -44.70 -14.19 3.35
C VAL A 561 -44.77 -13.25 2.15
N THR A 562 -44.37 -11.99 2.35
CA THR A 562 -44.14 -11.00 1.28
C THR A 562 -42.64 -10.83 1.06
N LEU A 563 -42.21 -10.90 -0.20
CA LEU A 563 -40.79 -10.76 -0.58
C LEU A 563 -40.47 -9.34 -1.02
N VAL A 564 -39.30 -8.83 -0.65
CA VAL A 564 -38.72 -7.64 -1.29
C VAL A 564 -37.75 -8.09 -2.37
N SER A 565 -38.01 -7.72 -3.62
CA SER A 565 -37.20 -8.08 -4.78
C SER A 565 -36.90 -6.86 -5.64
N ARG A 566 -35.71 -6.85 -6.27
CA ARG A 566 -35.37 -5.88 -7.33
C ARG A 566 -36.18 -6.13 -8.62
N ASP A 567 -36.67 -7.36 -8.76
CA ASP A 567 -37.50 -7.80 -9.86
C ASP A 567 -38.67 -8.60 -9.26
N PRO A 568 -39.75 -7.91 -8.84
CA PRO A 568 -40.90 -8.56 -8.20
C PRO A 568 -41.70 -9.42 -9.20
N ALA A 569 -41.60 -9.17 -10.50
CA ALA A 569 -42.30 -9.93 -11.54
C ALA A 569 -41.79 -11.38 -11.67
N HIS A 570 -40.52 -11.62 -11.33
CA HIS A 570 -39.88 -12.95 -11.40
C HIS A 570 -39.81 -13.67 -10.05
N ALA A 571 -40.43 -13.13 -9.00
CA ALA A 571 -40.42 -13.75 -7.68
C ALA A 571 -41.53 -14.81 -7.53
N SER A 572 -41.22 -15.93 -6.87
CA SER A 572 -42.21 -16.95 -6.54
C SER A 572 -43.08 -16.54 -5.34
N GLY A 573 -44.29 -16.04 -5.62
CA GLY A 573 -45.30 -15.63 -4.63
C GLY A 573 -45.43 -14.10 -4.50
N THR A 574 -46.08 -13.63 -3.43
CA THR A 574 -46.29 -12.20 -3.18
C THR A 574 -44.94 -11.47 -3.02
N ALA A 575 -44.65 -10.53 -3.91
CA ALA A 575 -43.42 -9.74 -3.90
C ALA A 575 -43.69 -8.27 -4.19
N VAL A 576 -42.89 -7.40 -3.59
CA VAL A 576 -42.91 -5.95 -3.79
C VAL A 576 -41.53 -5.45 -4.23
N GLY A 577 -41.53 -4.39 -5.03
CA GLY A 577 -40.31 -3.65 -5.37
C GLY A 577 -39.76 -2.85 -4.19
N TRP A 578 -38.53 -2.35 -4.32
CA TRP A 578 -37.88 -1.53 -3.28
C TRP A 578 -38.60 -0.20 -3.00
N ASP A 579 -39.28 0.33 -4.01
CA ASP A 579 -40.19 1.47 -3.95
C ASP A 579 -41.44 1.22 -3.09
N GLY A 580 -41.87 -0.04 -2.99
CA GLY A 580 -43.04 -0.47 -2.20
C GLY A 580 -42.73 -0.87 -0.74
N VAL A 581 -41.45 -0.91 -0.34
CA VAL A 581 -41.02 -1.47 0.96
C VAL A 581 -41.64 -0.75 2.14
N GLY A 582 -41.75 0.58 2.12
CA GLY A 582 -42.33 1.35 3.23
C GLY A 582 -43.77 0.93 3.56
N ARG A 583 -44.60 0.73 2.52
CA ARG A 583 -45.98 0.24 2.69
C ARG A 583 -46.01 -1.22 3.14
N ALA A 584 -45.11 -2.05 2.62
CA ALA A 584 -45.01 -3.45 3.00
C ALA A 584 -44.54 -3.65 4.46
N VAL A 585 -43.65 -2.79 4.96
CA VAL A 585 -43.23 -2.77 6.37
C VAL A 585 -44.39 -2.39 7.28
N ALA A 586 -45.18 -1.37 6.92
CA ALA A 586 -46.35 -0.96 7.69
C ALA A 586 -47.46 -2.04 7.76
N ALA A 587 -47.51 -2.94 6.77
CA ALA A 587 -48.47 -4.03 6.69
C ALA A 587 -47.95 -5.38 7.23
N ALA A 588 -46.71 -5.43 7.72
CA ALA A 588 -46.08 -6.65 8.22
C ALA A 588 -46.05 -6.66 9.75
N ASP A 589 -46.28 -7.85 10.33
CA ASP A 589 -46.20 -8.08 11.77
C ASP A 589 -44.76 -8.45 12.18
N ALA A 590 -43.95 -8.95 11.24
CA ALA A 590 -42.53 -9.23 11.44
C ALA A 590 -41.69 -9.00 10.18
N LEU A 591 -40.39 -8.75 10.38
CA LEU A 591 -39.42 -8.51 9.32
C LEU A 591 -38.20 -9.44 9.46
N VAL A 592 -37.87 -10.16 8.39
CA VAL A 592 -36.63 -10.93 8.28
C VAL A 592 -35.72 -10.27 7.24
N ASN A 593 -34.67 -9.60 7.72
CA ASN A 593 -33.72 -8.90 6.86
C ASN A 593 -32.50 -9.79 6.52
N LEU A 594 -32.40 -10.28 5.27
CA LEU A 594 -31.26 -11.06 4.78
C LEU A 594 -30.46 -10.37 3.66
N ALA A 595 -30.99 -9.28 3.09
CA ALA A 595 -30.24 -8.43 2.18
C ALA A 595 -29.38 -7.49 3.04
N GLY A 596 -28.06 -7.42 2.83
CA GLY A 596 -27.20 -6.45 3.52
C GLY A 596 -27.52 -4.96 3.23
N GLU A 597 -28.68 -4.69 2.63
CA GLU A 597 -29.18 -3.43 2.13
C GLU A 597 -30.09 -2.72 3.16
N PRO A 598 -30.21 -1.39 3.09
CA PRO A 598 -31.17 -0.61 3.87
C PRO A 598 -32.63 -1.01 3.58
N ILE A 599 -33.44 -1.26 4.62
CA ILE A 599 -34.91 -1.42 4.51
C ILE A 599 -35.65 -0.10 4.78
N ALA A 600 -34.92 0.90 5.27
CA ALA A 600 -35.35 2.28 5.49
C ALA A 600 -34.21 3.24 5.09
N ALA A 601 -34.40 4.56 5.14
CA ALA A 601 -33.38 5.53 4.69
C ALA A 601 -32.05 5.38 5.46
N GLY A 602 -31.04 4.67 4.94
CA GLY A 602 -29.69 4.50 5.53
C GLY A 602 -29.35 3.07 6.01
N ARG A 603 -28.04 2.75 6.06
CA ARG A 603 -27.51 1.37 6.30
C ARG A 603 -27.97 0.77 7.64
N TRP A 604 -28.34 -0.52 7.61
CA TRP A 604 -28.83 -1.28 8.78
C TRP A 604 -27.68 -1.70 9.74
N GLY A 605 -27.09 -0.73 10.45
CA GLY A 605 -25.95 -0.90 11.38
C GLY A 605 -26.31 -1.09 12.86
N PRO A 606 -25.31 -1.29 13.76
CA PRO A 606 -25.52 -1.49 15.20
C PRO A 606 -26.36 -0.38 15.87
N VAL A 607 -26.03 0.88 15.58
CA VAL A 607 -26.72 2.08 16.11
C VAL A 607 -28.22 2.06 15.80
N ARG A 608 -28.60 1.64 14.58
CA ARG A 608 -30.02 1.55 14.22
C ARG A 608 -30.72 0.38 14.87
N LYS A 609 -30.03 -0.74 15.07
CA LYS A 609 -30.61 -1.90 15.77
C LYS A 609 -30.90 -1.55 17.23
N GLU A 610 -30.00 -0.81 17.87
CA GLU A 610 -30.18 -0.28 19.23
C GLU A 610 -31.29 0.79 19.29
N ALA A 611 -31.35 1.70 18.32
CA ALA A 611 -32.45 2.67 18.23
C ALA A 611 -33.82 1.99 18.02
N THR A 612 -33.88 0.92 17.22
CA THR A 612 -35.10 0.12 17.03
C THR A 612 -35.51 -0.61 18.31
N GLU A 613 -34.56 -1.18 19.05
CA GLU A 613 -34.81 -1.79 20.37
C GLU A 613 -35.35 -0.73 21.37
N ALA A 614 -34.84 0.51 21.32
CA ALA A 614 -35.31 1.62 22.15
C ALA A 614 -36.74 2.10 21.81
N LEU A 615 -37.23 1.83 20.60
CA LEU A 615 -38.62 2.07 20.18
C LEU A 615 -39.57 0.94 20.58
N GLY A 616 -39.12 -0.02 21.39
CA GLY A 616 -39.94 -1.13 21.90
C GLY A 616 -40.08 -2.31 20.95
N LEU A 617 -39.43 -2.29 19.78
CA LEU A 617 -39.46 -3.39 18.82
C LEU A 617 -38.50 -4.51 19.25
N ARG A 618 -38.96 -5.77 19.18
CA ARG A 618 -38.13 -6.93 19.47
C ARG A 618 -37.16 -7.19 18.31
N VAL A 619 -35.86 -7.07 18.57
CA VAL A 619 -34.82 -7.31 17.57
C VAL A 619 -34.02 -8.57 17.91
N VAL A 620 -33.92 -9.48 16.93
CA VAL A 620 -33.06 -10.67 16.99
C VAL A 620 -31.94 -10.52 15.96
N ARG A 621 -30.69 -10.58 16.43
CA ARG A 621 -29.48 -10.43 15.63
C ARG A 621 -28.81 -11.79 15.45
N LEU A 622 -29.24 -12.52 14.41
CA LEU A 622 -28.65 -13.83 14.09
C LEU A 622 -27.20 -13.69 13.62
N ARG A 623 -26.28 -14.33 14.33
CA ARG A 623 -24.87 -14.51 13.95
C ARG A 623 -24.73 -15.89 13.33
N ILE A 624 -24.78 -15.94 12.01
CA ILE A 624 -24.91 -17.19 11.25
C ILE A 624 -23.53 -17.81 11.02
N GLY A 625 -23.35 -19.06 11.44
CA GLY A 625 -22.16 -19.85 11.13
C GLY A 625 -22.09 -20.28 9.66
N MET A 626 -21.12 -21.13 9.33
CA MET A 626 -21.02 -21.70 7.99
C MET A 626 -22.25 -22.58 7.68
N VAL A 627 -23.11 -22.13 6.75
CA VAL A 627 -24.32 -22.86 6.38
C VAL A 627 -23.97 -24.06 5.48
N LEU A 628 -24.38 -25.25 5.91
CA LEU A 628 -24.20 -26.51 5.19
C LEU A 628 -25.43 -26.85 4.35
N ALA A 629 -25.26 -26.87 3.03
CA ALA A 629 -26.17 -27.46 2.04
C ALA A 629 -25.39 -27.83 0.76
N GLY A 630 -25.80 -28.86 0.03
CA GLY A 630 -25.06 -29.31 -1.17
C GLY A 630 -25.32 -28.53 -2.45
N ASP A 631 -26.40 -27.76 -2.49
CA ASP A 631 -26.88 -26.99 -3.64
C ASP A 631 -26.51 -25.49 -3.58
N GLY A 632 -25.82 -25.05 -2.52
CA GLY A 632 -25.35 -23.67 -2.38
C GLY A 632 -24.43 -23.44 -1.18
N GLY A 633 -24.12 -22.17 -0.90
CA GLY A 633 -23.26 -21.78 0.21
C GLY A 633 -21.79 -22.21 0.07
N ALA A 634 -21.07 -22.24 1.19
CA ALA A 634 -19.65 -22.58 1.23
C ALA A 634 -19.40 -24.06 0.88
N LEU A 635 -20.27 -24.96 1.34
CA LEU A 635 -20.14 -26.40 1.10
C LEU A 635 -20.19 -26.73 -0.41
N ALA A 636 -21.13 -26.17 -1.18
CA ALA A 636 -21.20 -26.40 -2.62
C ALA A 636 -19.92 -25.97 -3.37
N ARG A 637 -19.21 -24.94 -2.87
CA ARG A 637 -17.92 -24.50 -3.42
C ARG A 637 -16.75 -25.40 -3.00
N MET A 638 -16.85 -26.05 -1.85
CA MET A 638 -15.86 -27.01 -1.36
C MET A 638 -15.99 -28.38 -2.02
N LEU A 639 -17.17 -28.77 -2.50
CA LEU A 639 -17.40 -30.09 -3.09
C LEU A 639 -16.55 -30.38 -4.34
N PRO A 640 -16.40 -29.49 -5.34
CA PRO A 640 -15.60 -29.76 -6.54
C PRO A 640 -14.13 -30.15 -6.28
N PRO A 641 -13.33 -29.41 -5.48
CA PRO A 641 -11.94 -29.81 -5.21
C PRO A 641 -11.83 -31.12 -4.43
N PHE A 642 -12.76 -31.38 -3.49
CA PHE A 642 -12.82 -32.66 -2.78
C PHE A 642 -13.20 -33.82 -3.71
N ARG A 643 -14.13 -33.59 -4.65
CA ARG A 643 -14.44 -34.55 -5.72
C ARG A 643 -13.28 -34.74 -6.68
N ALA A 644 -12.38 -33.77 -6.83
CA ALA A 644 -11.21 -33.85 -7.70
C ALA A 644 -9.90 -34.30 -7.00
N PHE A 645 -9.96 -34.84 -5.77
CA PHE A 645 -8.79 -35.30 -4.97
C PHE A 645 -7.79 -34.21 -4.57
N VAL A 646 -8.13 -32.93 -4.78
CA VAL A 646 -7.25 -31.79 -4.45
C VAL A 646 -7.72 -31.02 -3.20
N GLY A 647 -8.79 -31.48 -2.55
CA GLY A 647 -9.30 -30.92 -1.30
C GLY A 647 -8.56 -31.42 -0.07
N GLY A 648 -8.46 -30.59 0.96
CA GLY A 648 -7.91 -30.99 2.25
C GLY A 648 -7.88 -29.90 3.31
N ARG A 649 -7.09 -30.14 4.36
CA ARG A 649 -7.03 -29.30 5.57
C ARG A 649 -6.54 -27.89 5.23
N LEU A 650 -7.14 -26.90 5.86
CA LEU A 650 -6.72 -25.50 5.73
C LEU A 650 -5.63 -25.21 6.78
N GLY A 651 -4.40 -24.91 6.36
CA GLY A 651 -3.29 -24.69 7.29
C GLY A 651 -2.98 -25.92 8.15
N ASN A 652 -2.86 -25.73 9.48
CA ASN A 652 -2.64 -26.82 10.44
C ASN A 652 -3.93 -27.62 10.80
N GLY A 653 -5.09 -27.16 10.33
CA GLY A 653 -6.39 -27.80 10.58
C GLY A 653 -6.94 -27.61 12.00
N GLN A 654 -6.30 -26.78 12.83
CA GLN A 654 -6.67 -26.54 14.23
C GLN A 654 -7.72 -25.47 14.41
N GLN A 655 -8.02 -24.65 13.42
CA GLN A 655 -9.03 -23.61 13.55
C GLN A 655 -10.42 -24.19 13.80
N TRP A 656 -11.25 -23.50 14.58
CA TRP A 656 -12.65 -23.87 14.76
C TRP A 656 -13.47 -23.57 13.52
N MET A 657 -14.37 -24.49 13.19
CA MET A 657 -15.41 -24.32 12.18
C MET A 657 -16.75 -24.38 12.90
N SER A 658 -17.36 -23.21 13.09
CA SER A 658 -18.73 -23.10 13.58
C SER A 658 -19.68 -23.13 12.38
N TRP A 659 -20.53 -24.14 12.33
CA TRP A 659 -21.36 -24.48 11.16
C TRP A 659 -22.82 -24.61 11.58
N ILE A 660 -23.76 -24.60 10.64
CA ILE A 660 -25.18 -24.91 10.89
C ILE A 660 -25.77 -25.57 9.64
N HIS A 661 -26.62 -26.59 9.79
CA HIS A 661 -27.34 -27.14 8.65
C HIS A 661 -28.42 -26.15 8.18
N ARG A 662 -28.66 -26.04 6.87
CA ARG A 662 -29.67 -25.10 6.33
C ARG A 662 -31.05 -25.27 6.98
N GLY A 663 -31.47 -26.50 7.25
CA GLY A 663 -32.75 -26.81 7.92
C GLY A 663 -32.82 -26.27 9.35
N ASP A 664 -31.75 -26.42 10.13
CA ASP A 664 -31.69 -25.87 11.50
C ASP A 664 -31.61 -24.34 11.50
N LEU A 665 -30.95 -23.73 10.50
CA LEU A 665 -30.96 -22.28 10.35
C LEU A 665 -32.37 -21.74 10.09
N THR A 666 -33.12 -22.39 9.19
CA THR A 666 -34.50 -21.98 8.91
C THR A 666 -35.44 -22.25 10.08
N GLY A 667 -35.25 -23.38 10.78
CA GLY A 667 -36.02 -23.70 12.00
C GLY A 667 -35.79 -22.67 13.10
N LEU A 668 -34.54 -22.24 13.30
CA LEU A 668 -34.21 -21.21 14.28
C LEU A 668 -34.80 -19.84 13.92
N VAL A 669 -34.93 -19.50 12.63
CA VAL A 669 -35.62 -18.27 12.20
C VAL A 669 -37.11 -18.34 12.52
N VAL A 670 -37.76 -19.47 12.25
CA VAL A 670 -39.19 -19.69 12.58
C VAL A 670 -39.40 -19.64 14.10
N GLU A 671 -38.59 -20.36 14.86
CA GLU A 671 -38.63 -20.36 16.32
C GLU A 671 -38.40 -18.96 16.90
N ALA A 672 -37.42 -18.21 16.38
CA ALA A 672 -37.15 -16.86 16.86
C ALA A 672 -38.32 -15.88 16.60
N LEU A 673 -39.15 -16.13 15.59
CA LEU A 673 -40.37 -15.37 15.38
C LEU A 673 -41.47 -15.75 16.39
N ALA A 674 -41.62 -17.04 16.68
CA ALA A 674 -42.65 -17.56 17.58
C ALA A 674 -42.35 -17.35 19.07
N ASN A 675 -41.07 -17.40 19.47
CA ASN A 675 -40.65 -17.40 20.86
C ASN A 675 -40.08 -16.03 21.26
N GLU A 676 -40.81 -15.32 22.12
CA GLU A 676 -40.47 -13.97 22.58
C GLU A 676 -39.18 -13.91 23.43
N GLY A 677 -38.70 -15.06 23.91
CA GLY A 677 -37.43 -15.19 24.64
C GLY A 677 -36.20 -14.90 23.76
N TYR A 678 -36.32 -14.97 22.43
CA TYR A 678 -35.24 -14.57 21.53
C TYR A 678 -35.17 -13.05 21.41
N ARG A 679 -34.06 -12.47 21.89
CA ARG A 679 -33.72 -11.04 21.84
C ARG A 679 -32.21 -10.85 21.68
N GLY A 680 -31.80 -9.74 21.07
CA GLY A 680 -30.39 -9.37 20.96
C GLY A 680 -29.58 -10.33 20.08
N ALA A 681 -28.30 -10.52 20.39
CA ALA A 681 -27.41 -11.37 19.60
C ALA A 681 -27.65 -12.88 19.85
N VAL A 682 -27.93 -13.62 18.78
CA VAL A 682 -28.21 -15.06 18.83
C VAL A 682 -27.30 -15.77 17.83
N ASN A 683 -26.47 -16.70 18.31
CA ASN A 683 -25.60 -17.49 17.45
C ASN A 683 -26.40 -18.60 16.76
N ALA A 684 -26.50 -18.54 15.43
CA ALA A 684 -27.11 -19.58 14.61
C ALA A 684 -26.01 -20.55 14.14
N THR A 685 -25.61 -21.43 15.06
CA THR A 685 -24.56 -22.44 14.89
C THR A 685 -25.01 -23.74 15.54
N ALA A 686 -24.67 -24.90 14.98
CA ALA A 686 -24.88 -26.20 15.62
C ALA A 686 -24.14 -26.29 16.97
N PRO A 687 -24.64 -27.10 17.92
CA PRO A 687 -24.10 -27.18 19.28
C PRO A 687 -22.70 -27.81 19.35
N GLN A 688 -22.31 -28.58 18.33
CA GLN A 688 -21.00 -29.21 18.23
C GLN A 688 -20.16 -28.64 17.09
N PRO A 689 -19.54 -27.45 17.27
CA PRO A 689 -18.53 -26.95 16.35
C PRO A 689 -17.34 -27.91 16.34
N VAL A 690 -16.68 -28.02 15.20
CA VAL A 690 -15.57 -28.97 14.99
C VAL A 690 -14.33 -28.22 14.53
N ARG A 691 -13.14 -28.82 14.67
CA ARG A 691 -11.93 -28.29 14.04
C ARG A 691 -11.95 -28.53 12.54
N ASN A 692 -11.22 -27.74 11.77
CA ASN A 692 -11.14 -27.93 10.31
C ASN A 692 -10.69 -29.35 9.93
N ARG A 693 -9.74 -29.95 10.65
CA ARG A 693 -9.33 -31.35 10.41
C ARG A 693 -10.45 -32.37 10.58
N GLU A 694 -11.34 -32.16 11.55
CA GLU A 694 -12.49 -33.02 11.82
C GLU A 694 -13.57 -32.81 10.76
N PHE A 695 -13.81 -31.57 10.37
CA PHE A 695 -14.72 -31.22 9.27
C PHE A 695 -14.29 -31.87 7.95
N VAL A 696 -13.02 -31.74 7.59
CA VAL A 696 -12.42 -32.30 6.38
C VAL A 696 -12.47 -33.84 6.39
N ALA A 697 -12.20 -34.46 7.54
CA ALA A 697 -12.32 -35.90 7.71
C ALA A 697 -13.78 -36.37 7.55
N ALA A 698 -14.74 -35.66 8.13
CA ALA A 698 -16.17 -35.96 7.99
C ALA A 698 -16.62 -35.82 6.52
N LEU A 699 -16.22 -34.75 5.83
CA LEU A 699 -16.53 -34.54 4.42
C LEU A 699 -15.90 -35.63 3.52
N GLY A 700 -14.65 -36.00 3.77
CA GLY A 700 -13.98 -37.08 3.06
C GLY A 700 -14.68 -38.44 3.24
N ARG A 701 -15.17 -38.74 4.45
CA ARG A 701 -15.99 -39.94 4.71
C ARG A 701 -17.31 -39.91 3.93
N VAL A 702 -18.02 -38.78 3.90
CA VAL A 702 -19.29 -38.65 3.16
C VAL A 702 -19.08 -38.81 1.65
N LEU A 703 -17.95 -38.34 1.12
CA LEU A 703 -17.62 -38.43 -0.30
C LEU A 703 -16.91 -39.74 -0.70
N VAL A 704 -16.58 -40.61 0.26
CA VAL A 704 -15.75 -41.82 0.07
C VAL A 704 -14.43 -41.48 -0.62
N ARG A 705 -13.83 -40.33 -0.26
CA ARG A 705 -12.57 -39.83 -0.85
C ARG A 705 -11.68 -39.22 0.23
N PRO A 706 -10.48 -39.79 0.49
CA PRO A 706 -9.58 -39.26 1.52
C PRO A 706 -9.01 -37.89 1.10
N ALA A 707 -9.14 -36.91 1.99
CA ALA A 707 -8.67 -35.54 1.78
C ALA A 707 -7.29 -35.35 2.44
N ALA A 708 -6.25 -35.88 1.78
CA ALA A 708 -4.92 -36.02 2.38
C ALA A 708 -4.04 -34.75 2.29
N PHE A 709 -4.28 -33.88 1.31
CA PHE A 709 -3.35 -32.78 1.00
C PHE A 709 -3.68 -31.51 1.79
N PRO A 710 -2.80 -31.03 2.69
CA PRO A 710 -3.00 -29.74 3.34
C PRO A 710 -2.88 -28.61 2.31
N VAL A 711 -3.80 -27.65 2.32
CA VAL A 711 -3.68 -26.40 1.58
C VAL A 711 -2.84 -25.46 2.44
N PRO A 712 -1.61 -25.09 2.02
CA PRO A 712 -0.74 -24.25 2.83
C PRO A 712 -1.39 -22.89 3.13
N GLY A 713 -1.20 -22.38 4.35
CA GLY A 713 -1.77 -21.08 4.76
C GLY A 713 -1.33 -19.92 3.85
N VAL A 714 -0.14 -20.02 3.24
CA VAL A 714 0.34 -19.06 2.22
C VAL A 714 -0.55 -19.09 0.97
N VAL A 715 -0.97 -20.27 0.51
CA VAL A 715 -1.87 -20.40 -0.66
C VAL A 715 -3.25 -19.83 -0.32
N LEU A 716 -3.71 -19.97 0.92
CA LEU A 716 -4.98 -19.40 1.38
C LEU A 716 -4.90 -17.88 1.51
N ARG A 717 -3.83 -17.33 2.11
CA ARG A 717 -3.57 -15.89 2.20
C ARG A 717 -3.46 -15.23 0.84
N VAL A 718 -2.82 -15.92 -0.11
CA VAL A 718 -2.74 -15.46 -1.50
C VAL A 718 -4.07 -15.58 -2.25
N ALA A 719 -4.90 -16.58 -1.96
CA ALA A 719 -6.19 -16.79 -2.65
C ALA A 719 -7.36 -15.96 -2.08
N PHE A 720 -7.33 -15.65 -0.78
CA PHE A 720 -8.44 -15.03 -0.05
C PHE A 720 -8.06 -13.73 0.69
N GLY A 721 -6.81 -13.25 0.62
CA GLY A 721 -6.38 -12.02 1.28
C GLY A 721 -6.56 -12.08 2.80
N GLU A 722 -6.98 -10.98 3.43
CA GLU A 722 -7.26 -10.91 4.88
C GLU A 722 -8.36 -11.89 5.35
N MET A 723 -9.26 -12.34 4.46
CA MET A 723 -10.22 -13.41 4.81
C MET A 723 -9.52 -14.73 5.10
N ALA A 724 -8.29 -14.93 4.64
CA ALA A 724 -7.52 -16.12 4.97
C ALA A 724 -7.15 -16.19 6.45
N ASP A 725 -6.88 -15.05 7.10
CA ASP A 725 -6.59 -15.04 8.52
C ASP A 725 -7.86 -15.33 9.35
N MET A 726 -9.04 -14.90 8.90
CA MET A 726 -10.32 -15.37 9.46
C MET A 726 -10.52 -16.89 9.26
N LEU A 727 -10.18 -17.42 8.09
CA LEU A 727 -10.26 -18.86 7.76
C LEU A 727 -9.20 -19.71 8.47
N LEU A 728 -8.11 -19.10 8.97
CA LEU A 728 -6.99 -19.76 9.64
C LEU A 728 -7.02 -19.60 11.17
N THR A 729 -7.75 -18.61 11.70
CA THR A 729 -7.91 -18.39 13.15
C THR A 729 -9.12 -19.14 13.71
N GLY A 730 -10.31 -18.99 13.09
CA GLY A 730 -11.56 -19.70 13.38
C GLY A 730 -12.04 -19.64 14.85
N GLN A 731 -13.22 -19.07 15.10
CA GLN A 731 -13.77 -18.98 16.47
C GLN A 731 -14.73 -20.13 16.80
N ARG A 732 -14.66 -20.63 18.04
CA ARG A 732 -15.65 -21.56 18.60
C ARG A 732 -16.88 -20.77 19.02
N VAL A 733 -17.96 -20.94 18.28
CA VAL A 733 -19.23 -20.25 18.54
C VAL A 733 -20.24 -21.31 18.94
N LEU A 734 -20.90 -21.09 20.08
CA LEU A 734 -21.91 -21.99 20.64
C LEU A 734 -23.28 -21.30 20.66
N PRO A 735 -24.37 -22.04 20.39
CA PRO A 735 -25.72 -21.49 20.33
C PRO A 735 -26.40 -21.42 21.70
N ARG A 736 -25.72 -20.88 22.71
CA ARG A 736 -26.20 -20.87 24.11
C ARG A 736 -27.61 -20.29 24.29
N ALA A 737 -27.97 -19.29 23.49
CA ALA A 737 -29.31 -18.69 23.53
C ALA A 737 -30.38 -19.69 23.05
N ALA A 738 -30.14 -20.39 21.95
CA ALA A 738 -31.06 -21.39 21.43
C ALA A 738 -31.15 -22.62 22.36
N GLU A 739 -30.02 -23.06 22.94
CA GLU A 739 -30.00 -24.17 23.91
C GLU A 739 -30.78 -23.84 25.18
N ARG A 740 -30.56 -22.65 25.75
CA ARG A 740 -31.29 -22.18 26.95
C ARG A 740 -32.80 -22.04 26.70
N LEU A 741 -33.19 -21.69 25.48
CA LEU A 741 -34.59 -21.60 25.07
C LEU A 741 -35.16 -22.94 24.57
N GLY A 742 -34.40 -24.04 24.68
CA GLY A 742 -34.89 -25.38 24.40
C GLY A 742 -34.96 -25.77 22.92
N TYR A 743 -34.26 -25.06 22.03
CA TYR A 743 -34.25 -25.37 20.59
C TYR A 743 -33.74 -26.80 20.34
N ARG A 744 -34.51 -27.59 19.58
CA ARG A 744 -34.18 -28.98 19.25
C ARG A 744 -33.47 -29.06 17.90
N TRP A 745 -32.20 -29.43 17.92
CA TRP A 745 -31.36 -29.54 16.72
C TRP A 745 -31.67 -30.80 15.92
N GLN A 746 -31.98 -30.65 14.63
CA GLN A 746 -32.13 -31.76 13.71
C GLN A 746 -30.77 -32.36 13.32
N TYR A 747 -29.74 -31.53 13.19
CA TYR A 747 -28.39 -31.94 12.85
C TYR A 747 -27.38 -31.38 13.87
N PRO A 748 -27.29 -31.97 15.08
CA PRO A 748 -26.33 -31.53 16.09
C PRO A 748 -24.88 -31.86 15.73
N GLU A 749 -24.66 -32.88 14.89
CA GLU A 749 -23.34 -33.39 14.51
C GLU A 749 -23.01 -33.18 13.04
N VAL A 750 -21.74 -32.84 12.75
CA VAL A 750 -21.28 -32.45 11.41
C VAL A 750 -21.42 -33.57 10.38
N LEU A 751 -21.20 -34.83 10.80
CA LEU A 751 -21.28 -35.98 9.89
C LEU A 751 -22.72 -36.21 9.41
N GLY A 752 -23.69 -36.10 10.32
CA GLY A 752 -25.12 -36.18 9.99
C GLY A 752 -25.55 -35.06 9.05
N ALA A 753 -25.14 -33.82 9.36
CA ALA A 753 -25.42 -32.65 8.54
C ALA A 753 -24.86 -32.78 7.11
N LEU A 754 -23.60 -33.23 6.98
CA LEU A 754 -22.95 -33.42 5.68
C LEU A 754 -23.60 -34.56 4.88
N ARG A 755 -23.99 -35.68 5.52
CA ARG A 755 -24.72 -36.78 4.86
C ARG A 755 -26.06 -36.33 4.30
N ALA A 756 -26.77 -35.45 5.02
CA ALA A 756 -28.03 -34.88 4.55
C ALA A 756 -27.82 -33.85 3.43
N SER A 757 -26.70 -33.13 3.46
CA SER A 757 -26.40 -32.04 2.52
C SER A 757 -25.84 -32.49 1.18
N VAL A 758 -25.02 -33.56 1.14
CA VAL A 758 -24.18 -33.89 -0.03
C VAL A 758 -24.82 -34.91 -0.99
N ARG A 759 -25.98 -35.47 -0.63
CA ARG A 759 -26.71 -36.47 -1.43
C ARG A 759 -27.13 -35.96 -2.80
#